data_AF-A0A5D0VTB7-F1
#
_entry.id   AF-A0A5D0VTB7-F1
#
_cell.length_a   1.000
_cell.length_b   1.000
_cell.length_c   1.000
_cell.angle_alpha   90.00
_cell.angle_beta   90.00
_cell.angle_gamma   90.00
#
_symmetry.space_group_name_H-M   'P 1'
#
loop_
_entity.id
_entity.type
_entity.pdbx_description
1 polymer ?
#
loop_
_entity_poly.entity_id
_entity_poly.type
_entity_poly.pdbx_seq_one_letter_code
_entity_poly.pdbx_strand_id
1 'polypeptide(L)'
;MARRTCLSIGVATVQPLNGQAMTFGYLDGAIPAAEAIGKWALQSGFGAENVQIVTDAGGKAVTEQRVREAVRALFPPGGEPVSHMVLSFIGHGLTDAHVGSMSWLFTDAILEKYRILSDAFYDELLYYGIDRLTVLADACREAPDSLDLLRLEARRGIAVHGEKASITKVDRLSSCQDGELGYMVTEPASANPGKCIFSGVIADVLWGREPEAIRDGRITVAGFASHVRRRTAQRAKDYKLKLSPQCSVDPEEAVLYDAASPPAGDPQLQPWPSTAEATALSVNVTETVKRVAFEAFTEIQRKPAGRRKVTVAAELDRFGMSKPASLPRHSKKVLEELVVLREAAVPASKKHRENQIRQRVGQLQVDAAEKARDNTAQRLRRRLAQAADQLGAGLNLLVIGEVVRIWAQDPVKLVSGENGRSGFRIDPALDGTQMLVEFGDGSFVPHVPYDKAASVVLRDRSEEVFQVYGMSPGLSASFGEALRLTTRFASGRLGPEDIKSIAVSLRKGKHSNPLQGVLAAYLYRAAADIASIRKMAFLYADRGQAVPFDIALLGDLAAKRSGSGELRLEIPAVPARQEAGEGLPDYVKRATPAARASVGGLCPWIGLGWDYVGLARAQAWELVERIVPCGQDVPRIGFTVLSEAAGRKLVADWNLHEAYSAL
;
A
#
# COMPACT_ATOMS: atom_id res chain seq x y z
N MET A 1 -21.22 21.84 -21.80
CA MET A 1 -20.31 20.67 -21.70
C MET A 1 -20.31 20.21 -20.26
N ALA A 2 -20.19 18.92 -20.00
CA ALA A 2 -20.08 18.44 -18.61
C ALA A 2 -18.79 18.99 -17.98
N ARG A 3 -18.89 19.51 -16.75
CA ARG A 3 -17.76 20.18 -16.07
C ARG A 3 -16.66 19.17 -15.77
N ARG A 4 -15.41 19.53 -16.07
CA ARG A 4 -14.20 18.72 -15.83
C ARG A 4 -13.22 19.51 -14.98
N THR A 5 -12.54 18.87 -14.05
CA THR A 5 -11.57 19.53 -13.15
C THR A 5 -10.21 18.84 -13.17
N CYS A 6 -9.14 19.57 -12.87
CA CYS A 6 -7.79 19.03 -12.77
C CYS A 6 -7.08 19.58 -11.53
N LEU A 7 -6.55 18.68 -10.69
CA LEU A 7 -5.59 19.02 -9.64
C LEU A 7 -4.26 18.37 -9.96
N SER A 8 -3.22 19.19 -10.15
CA SER A 8 -1.87 18.70 -10.43
C SER A 8 -0.91 19.14 -9.33
N ILE A 9 -0.31 18.16 -8.64
CA ILE A 9 0.58 18.36 -7.50
C ILE A 9 1.99 17.90 -7.87
N GLY A 10 2.97 18.79 -7.73
CA GLY A 10 4.39 18.50 -7.97
C GLY A 10 5.24 18.83 -6.74
N VAL A 11 5.94 17.84 -6.19
CA VAL A 11 6.79 17.99 -5.00
C VAL A 11 8.22 17.64 -5.37
N ALA A 12 9.07 18.65 -5.58
CA ALA A 12 10.49 18.46 -5.85
C ALA A 12 11.30 18.22 -4.58
N THR A 13 10.88 18.76 -3.44
CA THR A 13 11.62 18.77 -2.18
C THR A 13 10.76 18.28 -1.03
N VAL A 14 11.34 17.40 -0.20
CA VAL A 14 10.83 17.07 1.13
C VAL A 14 11.83 17.63 2.14
N GLN A 15 11.40 18.58 2.96
CA GLN A 15 12.26 19.30 3.90
C GLN A 15 12.76 18.36 5.00
N PRO A 16 14.08 18.26 5.23
CA PRO A 16 14.62 17.46 6.33
C PRO A 16 14.35 18.12 7.68
N LEU A 17 14.49 17.35 8.77
CA LEU A 17 14.56 17.92 10.12
C LEU A 17 15.79 18.84 10.24
N ASN A 18 15.66 19.94 10.99
CA ASN A 18 16.69 20.96 11.15
C ASN A 18 18.09 20.35 11.39
N GLY A 19 19.03 20.66 10.49
CA GLY A 19 20.43 20.22 10.58
C GLY A 19 20.73 18.81 10.06
N GLN A 20 19.73 18.05 9.60
CA GLN A 20 19.95 16.74 8.97
C GLN A 20 20.16 16.85 7.46
N ALA A 21 20.99 15.96 6.91
CA ALA A 21 21.15 15.82 5.46
C ALA A 21 19.82 15.35 4.83
N MET A 22 19.54 15.80 3.60
CA MET A 22 18.35 15.38 2.86
C MET A 22 18.34 13.85 2.64
N THR A 23 17.40 13.17 3.29
CA THR A 23 17.09 11.74 3.06
C THR A 23 16.55 11.53 1.64
N PHE A 24 15.80 12.50 1.13
CA PHE A 24 15.18 12.44 -0.20
C PHE A 24 15.96 13.29 -1.22
N GLY A 25 16.16 12.76 -2.43
CA GLY A 25 16.77 13.52 -3.52
C GLY A 25 15.87 14.66 -4.00
N TYR A 26 16.46 15.78 -4.43
CA TYR A 26 15.71 16.85 -5.09
C TYR A 26 15.21 16.37 -6.47
N LEU A 27 13.90 16.47 -6.71
CA LEU A 27 13.21 16.03 -7.93
C LEU A 27 12.77 17.25 -8.75
N ASP A 28 13.73 17.97 -9.33
CA ASP A 28 13.44 19.16 -10.15
C ASP A 28 12.47 18.92 -11.30
N GLY A 29 12.39 17.69 -11.82
CA GLY A 29 11.43 17.25 -12.83
C GLY A 29 9.98 17.11 -12.38
N ALA A 30 9.71 17.08 -11.07
CA ALA A 30 8.35 17.00 -10.55
C ALA A 30 7.53 18.26 -10.87
N ILE A 31 8.17 19.42 -10.79
CA ILE A 31 7.57 20.72 -11.08
C ILE A 31 7.10 20.82 -12.55
N PRO A 32 7.98 20.71 -13.56
CA PRO A 32 7.56 20.85 -14.96
C PRO A 32 6.59 19.76 -15.38
N ALA A 33 6.67 18.55 -14.82
CA ALA A 33 5.71 17.48 -15.07
C ALA A 33 4.30 17.86 -14.58
N ALA A 34 4.18 18.33 -13.32
CA ALA A 34 2.90 18.78 -12.77
C ALA A 34 2.33 19.95 -13.58
N GLU A 35 3.16 20.93 -13.93
CA GLU A 35 2.75 22.05 -14.75
C GLU A 35 2.28 21.63 -16.14
N ALA A 36 2.95 20.66 -16.79
CA ALA A 36 2.59 20.21 -18.12
C ALA A 36 1.20 19.56 -18.16
N ILE A 37 0.84 18.77 -17.14
CA ILE A 37 -0.47 18.14 -17.02
C ILE A 37 -1.55 19.21 -16.72
N GLY A 38 -1.28 20.14 -15.80
CA GLY A 38 -2.24 21.23 -15.52
C GLY A 38 -2.47 22.15 -16.72
N LYS A 39 -1.40 22.52 -17.43
CA LYS A 39 -1.48 23.30 -18.67
C LYS A 39 -2.25 22.55 -19.76
N TRP A 40 -2.06 21.24 -19.89
CA TRP A 40 -2.86 20.43 -20.80
C TRP A 40 -4.36 20.53 -20.48
N ALA A 41 -4.76 20.42 -19.21
CA ALA A 41 -6.16 20.50 -18.83
C ALA A 41 -6.76 21.87 -19.17
N LEU A 42 -6.02 22.96 -18.90
CA LEU A 42 -6.40 24.32 -19.30
C LEU A 42 -6.64 24.42 -20.81
N GLN A 43 -5.66 23.97 -21.60
CA GLN A 43 -5.72 24.05 -23.07
C GLN A 43 -6.70 23.06 -23.71
N SER A 44 -7.16 22.06 -22.96
CA SER A 44 -8.20 21.10 -23.36
C SER A 44 -9.61 21.57 -22.99
N GLY A 45 -9.77 22.82 -22.56
CA GLY A 45 -11.08 23.44 -22.30
C GLY A 45 -11.70 23.06 -20.96
N PHE A 46 -10.90 22.82 -19.92
CA PHE A 46 -11.44 22.59 -18.56
C PHE A 46 -11.93 23.90 -17.92
N GLY A 47 -11.38 25.06 -18.32
CA GLY A 47 -11.63 26.35 -17.67
C GLY A 47 -10.61 26.63 -16.56
N ALA A 48 -10.23 27.90 -16.40
CA ALA A 48 -9.17 28.30 -15.45
C ALA A 48 -9.57 28.08 -13.99
N GLU A 49 -10.85 28.26 -13.68
CA GLU A 49 -11.47 28.01 -12.39
C GLU A 49 -11.51 26.52 -12.01
N ASN A 50 -11.35 25.63 -12.99
CA ASN A 50 -11.42 24.18 -12.80
C ASN A 50 -10.03 23.50 -12.83
N VAL A 51 -8.94 24.27 -12.86
CA VAL A 51 -7.58 23.72 -12.84
C VAL A 51 -6.78 24.35 -11.71
N GLN A 52 -6.17 23.51 -10.89
CA GLN A 52 -5.23 23.91 -9.84
C GLN A 52 -3.90 23.21 -10.02
N ILE A 53 -2.82 23.98 -9.98
CA ILE A 53 -1.44 23.49 -10.08
C ILE A 53 -0.72 23.87 -8.78
N VAL A 54 -0.35 22.88 -7.99
CA VAL A 54 0.29 23.06 -6.67
C VAL A 54 1.70 22.48 -6.72
N THR A 55 2.69 23.35 -6.85
CA THR A 55 4.11 22.96 -6.86
C THR A 55 4.93 23.70 -5.83
N ASP A 56 6.10 23.14 -5.50
CA ASP A 56 7.14 23.79 -4.68
C ASP A 56 8.10 24.68 -5.45
N ALA A 57 7.74 25.03 -6.69
CA ALA A 57 8.44 26.03 -7.48
C ALA A 57 8.53 27.38 -6.76
N GLY A 58 9.69 28.04 -6.89
CA GLY A 58 9.94 29.33 -6.25
C GLY A 58 9.90 29.30 -4.72
N GLY A 59 10.15 28.13 -4.10
CA GLY A 59 10.21 27.97 -2.64
C GLY A 59 8.84 27.92 -1.95
N LYS A 60 7.74 27.84 -2.71
CA LYS A 60 6.38 27.77 -2.15
C LYS A 60 6.07 26.35 -1.72
N ALA A 61 6.34 25.97 -0.48
CA ALA A 61 6.10 24.60 -0.01
C ALA A 61 4.72 24.04 -0.44
N VAL A 62 4.70 22.78 -0.88
CA VAL A 62 3.46 22.01 -1.02
C VAL A 62 3.14 21.45 0.35
N THR A 63 2.12 22.00 1.01
CA THR A 63 1.68 21.58 2.34
C THR A 63 0.27 21.03 2.28
N GLU A 64 -0.13 20.31 3.33
CA GLU A 64 -1.50 19.81 3.47
C GLU A 64 -2.54 20.94 3.32
N GLN A 65 -2.29 22.07 3.99
CA GLN A 65 -3.19 23.23 3.94
C GLN A 65 -3.33 23.78 2.51
N ARG A 66 -2.23 23.95 1.78
CA ARG A 66 -2.26 24.53 0.43
C ARG A 66 -2.96 23.60 -0.57
N VAL A 67 -2.76 22.29 -0.45
CA VAL A 67 -3.49 21.30 -1.25
C VAL A 67 -4.98 21.34 -0.93
N ARG A 68 -5.35 21.44 0.36
CA ARG A 68 -6.74 21.58 0.79
C ARG A 68 -7.42 22.83 0.25
N GLU A 69 -6.73 23.96 0.23
CA GLU A 69 -7.22 25.22 -0.35
C GLU A 69 -7.43 25.09 -1.86
N ALA A 70 -6.49 24.47 -2.58
CA ALA A 70 -6.64 24.17 -4.00
C ALA A 70 -7.85 23.25 -4.29
N VAL A 71 -8.04 22.20 -3.50
CA VAL A 71 -9.22 21.34 -3.62
C VAL A 71 -10.51 22.13 -3.39
N ARG A 72 -10.58 22.98 -2.36
CA ARG A 72 -11.75 23.82 -2.10
C ARG A 72 -12.04 24.79 -3.25
N ALA A 73 -11.01 25.34 -3.90
CA ALA A 73 -11.18 26.21 -5.06
C ALA A 73 -11.79 25.46 -6.26
N LEU A 74 -11.49 24.17 -6.43
CA LEU A 74 -12.10 23.33 -7.48
C LEU A 74 -13.56 22.95 -7.18
N PHE A 75 -13.99 22.98 -5.92
CA PHE A 75 -15.32 22.57 -5.51
C PHE A 75 -15.99 23.66 -4.66
N PRO A 76 -16.29 24.83 -5.28
CA PRO A 76 -16.99 25.89 -4.57
C PRO A 76 -18.39 25.43 -4.15
N PRO A 77 -18.91 25.88 -2.98
CA PRO A 77 -20.27 25.56 -2.55
C PRO A 77 -21.30 25.91 -3.62
N GLY A 78 -22.19 24.97 -3.95
CA GLY A 78 -23.20 25.14 -5.00
C GLY A 78 -22.67 25.12 -6.44
N GLY A 79 -21.40 24.76 -6.65
CA GLY A 79 -20.82 24.59 -7.99
C GLY A 79 -21.47 23.45 -8.78
N GLU A 80 -21.35 23.51 -10.11
CA GLU A 80 -21.87 22.46 -10.98
C GLU A 80 -21.21 21.09 -10.70
N PRO A 81 -21.96 19.98 -10.85
CA PRO A 81 -21.42 18.62 -10.70
C PRO A 81 -20.21 18.37 -11.61
N VAL A 82 -19.19 17.71 -11.08
CA VAL A 82 -17.97 17.38 -11.82
C VAL A 82 -18.09 16.01 -12.45
N SER A 83 -18.19 15.98 -13.78
CA SER A 83 -18.29 14.74 -14.55
C SER A 83 -16.97 13.97 -14.65
N HIS A 84 -15.83 14.67 -14.61
CA HIS A 84 -14.52 14.05 -14.69
C HIS A 84 -13.46 14.90 -14.01
N MET A 85 -12.81 14.35 -12.98
CA MET A 85 -11.64 14.94 -12.34
C MET A 85 -10.37 14.19 -12.76
N VAL A 86 -9.33 14.93 -13.12
CA VAL A 86 -7.95 14.43 -13.25
C VAL A 86 -7.15 14.86 -12.02
N LEU A 87 -6.55 13.90 -11.32
CA LEU A 87 -5.66 14.13 -10.19
C LEU A 87 -4.27 13.62 -10.55
N SER A 88 -3.27 14.48 -10.56
CA SER A 88 -1.87 14.07 -10.71
C SER A 88 -1.03 14.40 -9.48
N PHE A 89 -0.24 13.44 -9.03
CA PHE A 89 0.79 13.62 -8.01
C PHE A 89 2.14 13.18 -8.56
N ILE A 90 3.13 14.06 -8.54
CA ILE A 90 4.50 13.78 -8.97
C ILE A 90 5.43 14.17 -7.82
N GLY A 91 6.15 13.21 -7.25
CA GLY A 91 7.03 13.49 -6.12
C GLY A 91 7.47 12.24 -5.36
N HIS A 92 7.86 12.42 -4.10
CA HIS A 92 8.25 11.32 -3.25
C HIS A 92 7.02 10.57 -2.70
N GLY A 93 7.17 9.25 -2.60
CA GLY A 93 6.17 8.37 -2.02
C GLY A 93 6.80 7.20 -1.27
N LEU A 94 6.00 6.60 -0.41
CA LEU A 94 6.33 5.41 0.37
C LEU A 94 5.29 4.32 0.08
N THR A 95 5.71 3.07 0.11
CA THR A 95 4.79 1.91 0.11
C THR A 95 4.58 1.41 1.51
N ASP A 96 3.33 1.14 1.84
CA ASP A 96 2.99 0.48 3.09
C ASP A 96 3.29 -1.02 2.97
N ALA A 97 3.87 -1.62 4.01
CA ALA A 97 4.73 -2.80 3.89
C ALA A 97 4.11 -4.09 3.27
N HIS A 98 2.78 -4.21 3.15
CA HIS A 98 2.12 -5.48 2.77
C HIS A 98 0.86 -5.42 1.91
N VAL A 99 0.33 -4.23 1.65
CA VAL A 99 -0.81 -4.00 0.75
C VAL A 99 -0.38 -2.84 -0.12
N GLY A 100 -0.60 -2.90 -1.43
CA GLY A 100 -0.20 -1.85 -2.39
C GLY A 100 -0.83 -0.45 -2.22
N SER A 101 -1.09 -0.04 -0.99
CA SER A 101 -1.25 1.34 -0.55
C SER A 101 0.03 2.13 -0.77
N MET A 102 -0.16 3.39 -1.16
CA MET A 102 0.91 4.35 -1.35
C MET A 102 0.63 5.56 -0.47
N SER A 103 1.69 6.05 0.17
CA SER A 103 1.68 7.32 0.89
C SER A 103 2.45 8.37 0.09
N TRP A 104 1.92 9.58 0.02
CA TRP A 104 2.57 10.73 -0.60
C TRP A 104 3.28 11.57 0.46
N LEU A 105 4.46 12.08 0.09
CA LEU A 105 5.20 13.02 0.92
C LEU A 105 5.09 14.42 0.34
N PHE A 106 4.48 15.31 1.11
CA PHE A 106 4.46 16.74 0.86
C PHE A 106 5.75 17.41 1.35
N THR A 107 5.95 18.68 1.02
CA THR A 107 7.21 19.39 1.29
C THR A 107 7.55 19.42 2.77
N ASP A 108 6.55 19.52 3.65
CA ASP A 108 6.67 19.60 5.11
C ASP A 108 6.46 18.25 5.83
N ALA A 109 6.27 17.15 5.09
CA ALA A 109 5.88 15.84 5.64
C ALA A 109 6.79 15.34 6.77
N ILE A 110 8.11 15.51 6.63
CA ILE A 110 9.08 15.05 7.64
C ILE A 110 9.17 16.00 8.83
N LEU A 111 9.06 17.31 8.58
CA LEU A 111 9.05 18.33 9.63
C LEU A 111 7.83 18.16 10.55
N GLU A 112 6.67 17.96 9.94
CA GLU A 112 5.37 17.84 10.61
C GLU A 112 5.00 16.37 10.91
N LYS A 113 5.93 15.43 10.66
CA LYS A 113 5.85 13.99 10.97
C LYS A 113 4.59 13.29 10.47
N TYR A 114 4.18 13.58 9.23
CA TYR A 114 3.00 12.95 8.62
C TYR A 114 3.28 12.42 7.22
N ARG A 115 2.37 11.59 6.72
CA ARG A 115 2.29 11.14 5.33
C ARG A 115 0.84 11.17 4.87
N ILE A 116 0.61 11.45 3.59
CA ILE A 116 -0.75 11.44 3.03
C ILE A 116 -1.05 10.05 2.49
N LEU A 117 -2.03 9.35 3.10
CA LEU A 117 -2.53 8.11 2.51
C LEU A 117 -3.28 8.42 1.22
N SER A 118 -2.74 7.98 0.09
CA SER A 118 -3.27 8.35 -1.22
C SER A 118 -4.70 7.84 -1.45
N ASP A 119 -5.00 6.63 -1.00
CA ASP A 119 -6.35 6.05 -1.07
C ASP A 119 -7.35 6.82 -0.20
N ALA A 120 -6.95 7.26 0.99
CA ALA A 120 -7.77 8.11 1.84
C ALA A 120 -8.02 9.49 1.20
N PHE A 121 -7.02 10.05 0.51
CA PHE A 121 -7.18 11.29 -0.25
C PHE A 121 -8.20 11.14 -1.39
N TYR A 122 -8.10 10.06 -2.18
CA TYR A 122 -9.08 9.79 -3.25
C TYR A 122 -10.49 9.65 -2.68
N ASP A 123 -10.59 8.93 -1.55
CA ASP A 123 -11.85 8.69 -0.88
C ASP A 123 -12.58 9.96 -0.45
N GLU A 124 -11.82 10.97 -0.03
CA GLU A 124 -12.35 12.29 0.33
C GLU A 124 -12.84 13.06 -0.90
N LEU A 125 -12.17 12.92 -2.06
CA LEU A 125 -12.64 13.53 -3.30
C LEU A 125 -14.01 12.99 -3.73
N LEU A 126 -14.33 11.73 -3.41
CA LEU A 126 -15.62 11.11 -3.74
C LEU A 126 -16.81 11.75 -3.01
N TYR A 127 -16.58 12.55 -1.97
CA TYR A 127 -17.62 13.31 -1.28
C TYR A 127 -18.04 14.57 -2.04
N TYR A 128 -17.30 14.96 -3.07
CA TYR A 128 -17.71 16.06 -3.95
C TYR A 128 -18.65 15.62 -5.08
N GLY A 129 -19.12 14.37 -5.09
CA GLY A 129 -20.06 13.90 -6.11
C GLY A 129 -19.44 13.79 -7.50
N ILE A 130 -18.16 13.40 -7.59
CA ILE A 130 -17.45 13.26 -8.86
C ILE A 130 -17.89 11.97 -9.57
N ASP A 131 -18.29 12.07 -10.83
CA ASP A 131 -18.74 10.88 -11.61
C ASP A 131 -17.56 9.98 -12.00
N ARG A 132 -16.43 10.58 -12.40
CA ARG A 132 -15.18 9.88 -12.75
C ARG A 132 -13.94 10.56 -12.17
N LEU A 133 -13.05 9.80 -11.55
CA LEU A 133 -11.74 10.24 -11.06
C LEU A 133 -10.63 9.48 -11.81
N THR A 134 -9.76 10.19 -12.52
CA THR A 134 -8.54 9.63 -13.12
C THR A 134 -7.32 10.09 -12.33
N VAL A 135 -6.63 9.14 -11.69
CA VAL A 135 -5.45 9.36 -10.87
C VAL A 135 -4.18 9.01 -11.64
N LEU A 136 -3.24 9.95 -11.68
CA LEU A 136 -1.91 9.84 -12.28
C LEU A 136 -0.86 10.00 -11.17
N ALA A 137 -0.33 8.90 -10.65
CA ALA A 137 0.59 8.92 -9.52
C ALA A 137 2.01 8.53 -9.94
N ASP A 138 2.92 9.50 -9.97
CA ASP A 138 4.35 9.32 -10.19
C ASP A 138 5.12 9.51 -8.90
N ALA A 139 5.10 8.46 -8.09
CA ALA A 139 5.80 8.40 -6.82
C ALA A 139 6.48 7.04 -6.67
N CYS A 140 7.61 7.02 -5.97
CA CYS A 140 8.28 5.78 -5.61
C CYS A 140 7.36 4.92 -4.73
N ARG A 141 7.59 3.61 -4.82
CA ARG A 141 6.90 2.60 -4.00
C ARG A 141 7.88 1.83 -3.14
N GLU A 142 8.79 2.58 -2.51
CA GLU A 142 9.80 2.01 -1.63
C GLU A 142 9.26 1.89 -0.19
N ALA A 143 9.60 0.78 0.48
CA ALA A 143 9.24 0.62 1.88
C ALA A 143 10.04 1.62 2.74
N PRO A 144 9.44 2.18 3.80
CA PRO A 144 10.17 2.99 4.77
C PRO A 144 11.40 2.24 5.30
N ASP A 145 12.59 2.82 5.15
CA ASP A 145 13.87 2.21 5.51
C ASP A 145 14.42 2.68 6.87
N SER A 146 13.67 3.56 7.55
CA SER A 146 13.99 4.10 8.87
C SER A 146 12.78 4.09 9.79
N LEU A 147 13.04 3.97 11.10
CA LEU A 147 12.00 4.03 12.14
C LEU A 147 11.23 5.36 12.08
N ASP A 148 11.89 6.47 11.73
CA ASP A 148 11.23 7.77 11.62
C ASP A 148 10.22 7.80 10.46
N LEU A 149 10.55 7.20 9.32
CA LEU A 149 9.60 7.08 8.19
C LEU A 149 8.46 6.10 8.49
N LEU A 150 8.74 5.01 9.23
CA LEU A 150 7.72 4.07 9.69
C LEU A 150 6.71 4.73 10.65
N ARG A 151 7.15 5.72 11.42
CA ARG A 151 6.37 6.43 12.44
C ARG A 151 5.63 7.67 11.94
N LEU A 152 5.71 8.00 10.65
CA LEU A 152 4.93 9.11 10.09
C LEU A 152 3.43 8.86 10.27
N GLU A 153 2.74 9.85 10.81
CA GLU A 153 1.30 9.82 11.02
C GLU A 153 0.55 9.77 9.68
N ALA A 154 -0.33 8.80 9.51
CA ALA A 154 -1.21 8.72 8.36
C ALA A 154 -2.27 9.84 8.40
N ARG A 155 -2.35 10.65 7.35
CA ARG A 155 -3.36 11.70 7.17
C ARG A 155 -4.12 11.55 5.86
N ARG A 156 -5.36 12.04 5.84
CA ARG A 156 -6.22 12.09 4.64
C ARG A 156 -5.76 13.15 3.64
N GLY A 157 -5.06 14.19 4.10
CA GLY A 157 -4.65 15.35 3.32
C GLY A 157 -5.77 16.38 3.11
N ILE A 158 -6.98 15.92 2.82
CA ILE A 158 -8.19 16.74 2.76
C ILE A 158 -9.29 16.14 3.65
N ALA A 159 -10.27 16.96 4.00
CA ALA A 159 -11.45 16.54 4.75
C ALA A 159 -12.67 17.22 4.16
N VAL A 160 -13.63 16.41 3.72
CA VAL A 160 -14.84 16.85 3.02
C VAL A 160 -16.06 16.35 3.77
N HIS A 161 -16.95 17.28 4.15
CA HIS A 161 -18.23 16.97 4.76
C HIS A 161 -19.29 16.74 3.69
N GLY A 162 -20.24 15.84 3.97
CA GLY A 162 -21.36 15.54 3.06
C GLY A 162 -21.57 14.04 2.89
N GLU A 163 -22.44 13.69 1.96
CA GLU A 163 -22.68 12.31 1.56
C GLU A 163 -21.71 11.87 0.47
N LYS A 164 -21.21 10.64 0.58
CA LYS A 164 -20.31 10.07 -0.42
C LYS A 164 -21.11 9.70 -1.67
N ALA A 165 -20.56 9.97 -2.86
CA ALA A 165 -21.12 9.43 -4.10
C ALA A 165 -21.29 7.90 -4.01
N SER A 166 -22.45 7.40 -4.45
CA SER A 166 -22.79 5.97 -4.37
C SER A 166 -22.04 5.13 -5.41
N ILE A 167 -21.66 5.75 -6.54
CA ILE A 167 -20.87 5.15 -7.61
C ILE A 167 -19.97 6.23 -8.20
N THR A 168 -18.66 5.99 -8.21
CA THR A 168 -17.69 6.79 -8.96
C THR A 168 -16.81 5.85 -9.77
N LYS A 169 -16.54 6.21 -11.03
CA LYS A 169 -15.63 5.49 -11.92
C LYS A 169 -14.20 5.93 -11.57
N VAL A 170 -13.32 5.00 -11.24
CA VAL A 170 -11.95 5.35 -10.82
C VAL A 170 -10.95 4.70 -11.76
N ASP A 171 -10.15 5.54 -12.42
CA ASP A 171 -8.99 5.14 -13.21
C ASP A 171 -7.73 5.44 -12.41
N ARG A 172 -6.79 4.49 -12.29
CA ARG A 172 -5.54 4.65 -11.56
C ARG A 172 -4.36 4.22 -12.41
N LEU A 173 -3.46 5.14 -12.68
CA LEU A 173 -2.20 4.88 -13.34
C LEU A 173 -1.07 5.29 -12.39
N SER A 174 -0.22 4.34 -12.02
CA SER A 174 0.90 4.53 -11.10
C SER A 174 2.23 4.16 -11.77
N SER A 175 3.29 4.93 -11.52
CA SER A 175 4.56 4.83 -12.25
C SER A 175 5.28 3.49 -12.09
N CYS A 176 5.12 2.85 -10.93
CA CYS A 176 5.83 1.63 -10.56
C CYS A 176 4.96 0.66 -9.74
N GLN A 177 5.41 -0.60 -9.62
CA GLN A 177 4.82 -1.61 -8.73
C GLN A 177 5.33 -1.47 -7.29
N ASP A 178 4.73 -2.17 -6.34
CA ASP A 178 5.24 -2.23 -4.96
C ASP A 178 6.70 -2.68 -4.90
N GLY A 179 7.53 -1.93 -4.18
CA GLY A 179 8.97 -2.17 -4.07
C GLY A 179 9.80 -1.72 -5.28
N GLU A 180 9.18 -1.18 -6.33
CA GLU A 180 9.89 -0.58 -7.46
C GLU A 180 10.06 0.95 -7.25
N LEU A 181 11.11 1.50 -7.87
CA LEU A 181 11.41 2.93 -7.83
C LEU A 181 10.77 3.65 -9.01
N GLY A 182 10.30 4.88 -8.77
CA GLY A 182 10.10 5.85 -9.83
C GLY A 182 11.46 6.41 -10.28
N TYR A 183 11.56 6.85 -11.53
CA TYR A 183 12.82 7.37 -12.07
C TYR A 183 12.66 8.75 -12.70
N MET A 184 13.61 9.61 -12.37
CA MET A 184 13.87 10.86 -13.06
C MET A 184 15.21 10.78 -13.77
N VAL A 185 15.24 11.16 -15.04
CA VAL A 185 16.47 11.24 -15.84
C VAL A 185 16.92 12.67 -15.96
N THR A 186 18.21 12.92 -15.79
CA THR A 186 18.82 14.25 -15.87
C THR A 186 20.02 14.23 -16.79
N GLU A 187 20.32 15.36 -17.44
CA GLU A 187 21.60 15.57 -18.12
C GLU A 187 22.51 16.35 -17.17
N PRO A 188 23.59 15.76 -16.62
CA PRO A 188 24.38 16.40 -15.56
C PRO A 188 25.02 17.74 -15.95
N ALA A 189 25.25 17.95 -17.25
CA ALA A 189 25.84 19.17 -17.80
C ALA A 189 24.80 20.20 -18.28
N SER A 190 23.51 19.85 -18.24
CA SER A 190 22.42 20.69 -18.70
C SER A 190 21.88 21.56 -17.57
N ALA A 191 21.52 22.80 -17.90
CA ALA A 191 20.76 23.66 -17.00
C ALA A 191 19.25 23.30 -16.99
N ASN A 192 18.82 22.42 -17.89
CA ASN A 192 17.44 21.96 -17.93
C ASN A 192 17.14 21.06 -16.73
N PRO A 193 15.91 21.11 -16.17
CA PRO A 193 15.52 20.20 -15.11
C PRO A 193 15.59 18.73 -15.57
N GLY A 194 15.48 17.79 -14.65
CA GLY A 194 15.25 16.38 -14.96
C GLY A 194 13.86 16.10 -15.53
N LYS A 195 13.70 15.03 -16.32
CA LYS A 195 12.38 14.56 -16.79
C LYS A 195 12.01 13.26 -16.08
N CYS A 196 10.90 13.25 -15.34
CA CYS A 196 10.34 12.03 -14.75
C CYS A 196 9.85 11.10 -15.86
N ILE A 197 10.24 9.82 -15.85
CA ILE A 197 9.96 8.92 -16.99
C ILE A 197 8.47 8.69 -17.16
N PHE A 198 7.72 8.43 -16.08
CA PHE A 198 6.31 8.13 -16.19
C PHE A 198 5.48 9.39 -16.50
N SER A 199 5.61 10.45 -15.69
CA SER A 199 4.88 11.70 -15.93
C SER A 199 5.29 12.40 -17.23
N GLY A 200 6.54 12.25 -17.65
CA GLY A 200 7.02 12.75 -18.94
C GLY A 200 6.32 12.07 -20.11
N VAL A 201 6.14 10.74 -20.05
CA VAL A 201 5.37 10.01 -21.07
C VAL A 201 3.88 10.39 -21.02
N ILE A 202 3.30 10.52 -19.82
CA ILE A 202 1.92 11.01 -19.65
C ILE A 202 1.73 12.36 -20.34
N ALA A 203 2.61 13.33 -20.06
CA ALA A 203 2.54 14.65 -20.65
C ALA A 203 2.64 14.58 -22.18
N ASP A 204 3.61 13.83 -22.72
CA ASP A 204 3.78 13.67 -24.17
C ASP A 204 2.49 13.11 -24.82
N VAL A 205 1.86 12.10 -24.22
CA VAL A 205 0.62 11.49 -24.73
C VAL A 205 -0.57 12.44 -24.64
N LEU A 206 -0.79 13.09 -23.49
CA LEU A 206 -1.90 14.04 -23.28
C LEU A 206 -1.87 15.19 -24.28
N TRP A 207 -0.66 15.64 -24.64
CA TRP A 207 -0.43 16.69 -25.62
C TRP A 207 -0.38 16.20 -27.08
N GLY A 208 -0.67 14.92 -27.35
CA GLY A 208 -0.70 14.36 -28.70
C GLY A 208 0.67 14.21 -29.37
N ARG A 209 1.77 14.21 -28.61
CA ARG A 209 3.14 13.98 -29.13
C ARG A 209 3.45 12.53 -29.45
N GLU A 210 2.56 11.62 -29.07
CA GLU A 210 2.66 10.18 -29.33
C GLU A 210 1.50 9.76 -30.26
N PRO A 211 1.64 9.89 -31.60
CA PRO A 211 0.56 9.64 -32.56
C PRO A 211 -0.02 8.23 -32.47
N GLU A 212 0.79 7.24 -32.07
CA GLU A 212 0.36 5.86 -31.84
C GLU A 212 -0.67 5.69 -30.71
N ALA A 213 -0.82 6.70 -29.84
CA ALA A 213 -1.86 6.71 -28.81
C ALA A 213 -3.23 7.12 -29.36
N ILE A 214 -3.28 7.82 -30.49
CA ILE A 214 -4.50 8.35 -31.10
C ILE A 214 -5.13 7.25 -31.96
N ARG A 215 -6.35 6.83 -31.60
CA ARG A 215 -7.16 5.86 -32.35
C ARG A 215 -8.47 6.52 -32.74
N ASP A 216 -8.83 6.44 -34.02
CA ASP A 216 -10.05 7.06 -34.55
C ASP A 216 -10.16 8.56 -34.18
N GLY A 217 -9.01 9.25 -34.21
CA GLY A 217 -8.91 10.67 -33.85
C GLY A 217 -9.01 10.96 -32.36
N ARG A 218 -9.04 9.96 -31.46
CA ARG A 218 -9.21 10.17 -30.02
C ARG A 218 -8.21 9.38 -29.18
N ILE A 219 -8.02 9.83 -27.94
CA ILE A 219 -7.36 9.03 -26.89
C ILE A 219 -8.38 8.82 -25.78
N THR A 220 -8.87 7.59 -25.63
CA THR A 220 -9.70 7.18 -24.49
C THR A 220 -8.83 6.89 -23.27
N VAL A 221 -9.38 6.89 -22.05
CA VAL A 221 -8.62 6.55 -20.83
C VAL A 221 -8.02 5.14 -20.90
N ALA A 222 -8.75 4.18 -21.47
CA ALA A 222 -8.23 2.82 -21.69
C ALA A 222 -7.08 2.79 -22.71
N GLY A 223 -7.23 3.50 -23.83
CA GLY A 223 -6.18 3.64 -24.84
C GLY A 223 -4.94 4.35 -24.29
N PHE A 224 -5.15 5.42 -23.53
CA PHE A 224 -4.14 6.18 -22.80
C PHE A 224 -3.36 5.27 -21.83
N ALA A 225 -4.05 4.55 -20.95
CA ALA A 225 -3.42 3.65 -19.98
C ALA A 225 -2.60 2.55 -20.65
N SER A 226 -3.15 1.91 -21.69
CA SER A 226 -2.43 0.88 -22.45
C SER A 226 -1.17 1.45 -23.13
N HIS A 227 -1.26 2.65 -23.70
CA HIS A 227 -0.14 3.28 -24.39
C HIS A 227 0.94 3.73 -23.38
N VAL A 228 0.55 4.45 -22.32
CA VAL A 228 1.46 4.92 -21.26
C VAL A 228 2.22 3.74 -20.66
N ARG A 229 1.54 2.65 -20.30
CA ARG A 229 2.20 1.46 -19.74
C ARG A 229 3.31 0.92 -20.64
N ARG A 230 3.02 0.76 -21.94
CA ARG A 230 3.99 0.30 -22.94
C ARG A 230 5.13 1.30 -23.13
N ARG A 231 4.79 2.57 -23.31
CA ARG A 231 5.73 3.63 -23.68
C ARG A 231 6.68 3.97 -22.54
N THR A 232 6.21 4.00 -21.30
CA THR A 232 7.05 4.18 -20.11
C THR A 232 8.04 3.04 -19.95
N ALA A 233 7.61 1.78 -20.12
CA ALA A 233 8.52 0.63 -20.04
C ALA A 233 9.61 0.69 -21.13
N GLN A 234 9.22 1.06 -22.37
CA GLN A 234 10.18 1.28 -23.45
C GLN A 234 11.14 2.42 -23.13
N ARG A 235 10.64 3.57 -22.66
CA ARG A 235 11.46 4.73 -22.35
C ARG A 235 12.45 4.44 -21.22
N ALA A 236 12.02 3.74 -20.18
CA ALA A 236 12.91 3.29 -19.11
C ALA A 236 14.04 2.39 -19.65
N LYS A 237 13.71 1.47 -20.57
CA LYS A 237 14.70 0.60 -21.22
C LYS A 237 15.72 1.38 -22.04
N ASP A 238 15.31 2.47 -22.71
CA ASP A 238 16.21 3.35 -23.47
C ASP A 238 17.31 3.94 -22.55
N TYR A 239 17.00 4.18 -21.28
CA TYR A 239 17.94 4.62 -20.23
C TYR A 239 18.55 3.47 -19.41
N LYS A 240 18.39 2.21 -19.83
CA LYS A 240 18.86 1.00 -19.13
C LYS A 240 18.27 0.83 -17.72
N LEU A 241 17.04 1.31 -17.55
CA LEU A 241 16.24 1.18 -16.33
C LEU A 241 15.12 0.15 -16.55
N LYS A 242 14.53 -0.32 -15.45
CA LYS A 242 13.33 -1.16 -15.47
C LYS A 242 12.23 -0.43 -14.72
N LEU A 243 11.14 -0.11 -15.41
CA LEU A 243 9.96 0.53 -14.82
C LEU A 243 8.71 -0.14 -15.37
N SER A 244 7.82 -0.59 -14.48
CA SER A 244 6.63 -1.35 -14.85
C SER A 244 5.37 -0.66 -14.32
N PRO A 245 4.76 0.29 -15.07
CA PRO A 245 3.59 1.00 -14.58
C PRO A 245 2.41 0.07 -14.25
N GLN A 246 1.70 0.40 -13.18
CA GLN A 246 0.44 -0.25 -12.82
C GLN A 246 -0.71 0.61 -13.32
N CYS A 247 -1.56 0.05 -14.18
CA CYS A 247 -2.70 0.77 -14.74
C CYS A 247 -3.98 -0.06 -14.53
N SER A 248 -4.96 0.55 -13.89
CA SER A 248 -6.33 0.06 -13.75
C SER A 248 -7.27 1.13 -14.29
N VAL A 249 -8.21 0.76 -15.15
CA VAL A 249 -9.16 1.69 -15.75
C VAL A 249 -10.56 1.13 -15.63
N ASP A 250 -11.53 2.02 -15.46
CA ASP A 250 -12.94 1.68 -15.54
C ASP A 250 -13.29 1.30 -17.00
N PRO A 251 -14.13 0.27 -17.23
CA PRO A 251 -14.44 -0.20 -18.58
C PRO A 251 -15.24 0.82 -19.40
N GLU A 252 -16.01 1.70 -18.76
CA GLU A 252 -16.74 2.72 -19.49
C GLU A 252 -15.74 3.70 -20.12
N GLU A 253 -15.96 4.07 -21.37
CA GLU A 253 -15.05 4.95 -22.07
C GLU A 253 -15.15 6.41 -21.59
N ALA A 254 -14.00 7.06 -21.46
CA ALA A 254 -13.90 8.50 -21.32
C ALA A 254 -12.78 9.01 -22.23
N VAL A 255 -12.97 10.18 -22.84
CA VAL A 255 -12.02 10.76 -23.80
C VAL A 255 -11.14 11.78 -23.08
N LEU A 256 -9.82 11.62 -23.19
CA LEU A 256 -8.83 12.57 -22.69
C LEU A 256 -8.34 13.51 -23.80
N TYR A 257 -8.31 13.05 -25.06
CA TYR A 257 -7.84 13.86 -26.19
C TYR A 257 -8.73 13.63 -27.40
N ASP A 258 -9.04 14.71 -28.14
CA ASP A 258 -9.74 14.66 -29.41
C ASP A 258 -8.94 15.46 -30.46
N ALA A 259 -8.52 14.80 -31.53
CA ALA A 259 -7.74 15.38 -32.62
C ALA A 259 -8.53 16.41 -33.43
N ALA A 260 -9.86 16.39 -33.38
CA ALA A 260 -10.70 17.43 -33.96
C ALA A 260 -10.69 18.72 -33.13
N SER A 261 -10.30 18.63 -31.84
CA SER A 261 -10.18 19.76 -30.93
C SER A 261 -8.95 19.58 -30.04
N PRO A 262 -7.73 19.58 -30.63
CA PRO A 262 -6.51 19.34 -29.88
C PRO A 262 -6.28 20.47 -28.86
N PRO A 263 -5.51 20.22 -27.77
CA PRO A 263 -5.14 21.26 -26.82
C PRO A 263 -4.53 22.45 -27.55
N ALA A 264 -5.00 23.66 -27.25
CA ALA A 264 -4.51 24.85 -27.91
C ALA A 264 -3.05 25.19 -27.54
N GLY A 265 -2.31 25.72 -28.52
CA GLY A 265 -0.91 26.14 -28.36
C GLY A 265 0.11 25.01 -28.55
N ASP A 266 1.38 25.41 -28.64
CA ASP A 266 2.50 24.47 -28.68
C ASP A 266 3.00 24.22 -27.24
N PRO A 267 2.90 23.00 -26.72
CA PRO A 267 3.36 22.76 -25.36
C PRO A 267 4.87 22.80 -25.33
N GLN A 268 5.40 23.74 -24.52
CA GLN A 268 6.80 23.75 -24.11
C GLN A 268 7.04 22.60 -23.11
N LEU A 269 6.91 21.37 -23.60
CA LEU A 269 7.28 20.18 -22.86
C LEU A 269 8.78 20.10 -22.75
N GLN A 270 9.22 19.65 -21.59
CA GLN A 270 10.62 19.36 -21.37
C GLN A 270 11.12 18.30 -22.36
N PRO A 271 12.25 18.54 -23.06
CA PRO A 271 12.82 17.54 -23.94
C PRO A 271 13.29 16.33 -23.13
N TRP A 272 13.34 15.17 -23.79
CA TRP A 272 13.95 13.99 -23.18
C TRP A 272 15.47 14.14 -23.14
N PRO A 273 16.12 13.90 -21.99
CA PRO A 273 17.58 13.78 -21.91
C PRO A 273 18.17 12.81 -22.93
N SER A 274 19.32 13.14 -23.49
CA SER A 274 20.12 12.24 -24.33
C SER A 274 20.40 10.93 -23.59
N THR A 275 20.06 9.80 -24.19
CA THR A 275 20.28 8.47 -23.61
C THR A 275 21.77 8.14 -23.43
N ALA A 276 22.66 8.83 -24.14
CA ALA A 276 24.11 8.66 -24.02
C ALA A 276 24.69 9.35 -22.78
N GLU A 277 24.06 10.44 -22.31
CA GLU A 277 24.61 11.33 -21.29
C GLU A 277 23.74 11.40 -20.02
N ALA A 278 22.52 10.86 -20.09
CA ALA A 278 21.58 10.91 -18.99
C ALA A 278 22.03 10.08 -17.78
N THR A 279 21.79 10.62 -16.59
CA THR A 279 21.90 9.92 -15.31
C THR A 279 20.52 9.74 -14.69
N ALA A 280 20.26 8.56 -14.13
CA ALA A 280 19.05 8.33 -13.35
C ALA A 280 19.28 8.74 -11.89
N LEU A 281 18.36 9.51 -11.32
CA LEU A 281 18.33 9.76 -9.88
C LEU A 281 17.41 8.75 -9.19
N SER A 282 17.91 8.16 -8.11
CA SER A 282 17.18 7.33 -7.14
C SER A 282 17.55 7.75 -5.70
N VAL A 283 16.75 7.35 -4.71
CA VAL A 283 16.82 7.78 -3.30
C VAL A 283 18.23 7.64 -2.67
N ASN A 284 18.59 8.59 -1.80
CA ASN A 284 19.80 8.54 -0.97
C ASN A 284 19.54 7.67 0.27
N VAL A 285 20.21 6.54 0.42
CA VAL A 285 20.24 5.80 1.70
C VAL A 285 21.37 6.31 2.61
N THR A 286 21.09 6.39 3.92
CA THR A 286 21.92 6.97 5.01
C THR A 286 23.10 6.08 5.46
N GLU A 287 23.94 6.64 6.34
CA GLU A 287 25.28 6.17 6.74
C GLU A 287 25.38 4.78 7.38
N THR A 288 24.34 4.24 8.01
CA THR A 288 24.44 2.98 8.78
C THR A 288 24.62 1.75 7.88
N VAL A 289 23.94 1.72 6.72
CA VAL A 289 24.10 0.64 5.73
C VAL A 289 25.29 0.91 4.81
N LYS A 290 25.59 2.19 4.53
CA LYS A 290 26.86 2.59 3.91
C LYS A 290 28.04 2.09 4.74
N ARG A 291 27.99 2.17 6.07
CA ARG A 291 29.04 1.71 6.97
C ARG A 291 29.15 0.19 6.97
N VAL A 292 28.05 -0.57 7.04
CA VAL A 292 28.10 -2.05 6.98
C VAL A 292 28.60 -2.58 5.63
N ALA A 293 28.14 -2.02 4.51
CA ALA A 293 28.61 -2.39 3.19
C ALA A 293 30.04 -1.91 2.90
N PHE A 294 30.43 -0.75 3.44
CA PHE A 294 31.78 -0.19 3.30
C PHE A 294 32.79 -0.87 4.23
N GLU A 295 32.44 -1.27 5.45
CA GLU A 295 33.29 -2.02 6.38
C GLU A 295 33.49 -3.46 5.92
N ALA A 296 32.41 -4.16 5.54
CA ALA A 296 32.51 -5.48 4.92
C ALA A 296 33.37 -5.45 3.63
N PHE A 297 33.32 -4.35 2.88
CA PHE A 297 34.14 -4.16 1.69
C PHE A 297 35.59 -3.75 1.99
N THR A 298 35.83 -2.91 3.00
CA THR A 298 37.18 -2.43 3.37
C THR A 298 38.01 -3.55 4.02
N GLU A 299 37.35 -4.51 4.65
CA GLU A 299 37.97 -5.69 5.24
C GLU A 299 38.33 -6.75 4.18
N ILE A 300 37.56 -6.85 3.09
CA ILE A 300 37.90 -7.63 1.89
C ILE A 300 39.16 -7.05 1.20
N GLN A 301 39.34 -5.73 1.22
CA GLN A 301 40.50 -5.08 0.59
C GLN A 301 41.78 -5.07 1.45
N ARG A 302 41.67 -5.22 2.78
CA ARG A 302 42.81 -5.10 3.71
C ARG A 302 43.70 -6.34 3.84
N LYS A 303 43.40 -7.46 3.17
CA LYS A 303 44.24 -8.66 3.19
C LYS A 303 44.97 -8.84 1.86
N PRO A 304 46.23 -8.38 1.74
CA PRO A 304 47.05 -8.70 0.59
C PRO A 304 47.55 -10.15 0.71
N ALA A 305 47.46 -10.86 -0.41
CA ALA A 305 48.11 -12.13 -0.71
C ALA A 305 47.64 -13.36 0.09
N GLY A 306 46.73 -14.13 -0.51
CA GLY A 306 46.50 -15.51 -0.12
C GLY A 306 45.32 -16.11 -0.86
N ARG A 307 45.53 -16.56 -2.09
CA ARG A 307 44.57 -17.31 -2.91
C ARG A 307 43.90 -18.44 -2.11
N ARG A 308 42.75 -18.16 -1.53
CA ARG A 308 41.73 -19.18 -1.23
C ARG A 308 40.38 -18.57 -1.57
N LYS A 309 39.57 -19.34 -2.29
CA LYS A 309 38.17 -19.04 -2.62
C LYS A 309 37.38 -18.86 -1.31
N VAL A 310 37.48 -17.70 -0.69
CA VAL A 310 36.55 -17.31 0.36
C VAL A 310 35.30 -16.88 -0.37
N THR A 311 34.30 -17.75 -0.36
CA THR A 311 33.00 -17.42 -0.92
C THR A 311 32.38 -16.32 -0.06
N VAL A 312 31.73 -15.35 -0.70
CA VAL A 312 30.96 -14.26 -0.05
C VAL A 312 30.06 -14.79 1.09
N ALA A 313 29.61 -16.04 0.99
CA ALA A 313 28.83 -16.74 2.01
C ALA A 313 29.55 -17.03 3.35
N ALA A 314 30.89 -17.16 3.36
CA ALA A 314 31.64 -17.54 4.57
C ALA A 314 31.99 -16.35 5.48
N GLU A 315 32.11 -15.15 4.92
CA GLU A 315 32.39 -13.92 5.70
C GLU A 315 31.11 -13.28 6.24
N LEU A 316 29.98 -13.43 5.52
CA LEU A 316 28.69 -12.97 6.03
C LEU A 316 28.28 -13.73 7.32
N ASP A 317 28.63 -15.01 7.45
CA ASP A 317 28.38 -15.84 8.64
C ASP A 317 29.12 -15.36 9.91
N ARG A 318 30.18 -14.55 9.75
CA ARG A 318 31.07 -14.11 10.85
C ARG A 318 30.59 -12.84 11.55
N PHE A 319 29.79 -12.01 10.90
CA PHE A 319 29.25 -10.75 11.43
C PHE A 319 27.88 -10.91 12.11
N GLY A 320 27.56 -12.13 12.57
CA GLY A 320 26.26 -12.43 13.16
C GLY A 320 25.10 -12.46 12.15
N MET A 321 25.36 -12.17 10.88
CA MET A 321 24.43 -12.49 9.79
C MET A 321 24.52 -14.00 9.53
N SER A 322 23.88 -14.79 10.38
CA SER A 322 23.67 -16.22 10.11
C SER A 322 23.13 -16.36 8.69
N LYS A 323 23.99 -16.84 7.78
CA LYS A 323 23.82 -16.94 6.31
C LYS A 323 22.81 -15.94 5.72
N PRO A 324 23.22 -14.78 5.16
CA PRO A 324 22.30 -14.05 4.29
C PRO A 324 21.94 -15.01 3.18
N ALA A 325 20.66 -15.36 3.15
CA ALA A 325 20.09 -16.12 2.07
C ALA A 325 20.58 -15.47 0.77
N SER A 326 21.28 -16.27 -0.03
CA SER A 326 21.92 -15.89 -1.28
C SER A 326 21.19 -14.75 -1.98
N LEU A 327 21.88 -13.61 -2.19
CA LEU A 327 21.38 -12.55 -3.06
C LEU A 327 20.82 -13.17 -4.36
N PRO A 328 19.72 -12.64 -4.92
CA PRO A 328 19.18 -13.15 -6.17
C PRO A 328 20.23 -13.26 -7.27
N ARG A 329 20.08 -14.24 -8.18
CA ARG A 329 21.06 -14.48 -9.26
C ARG A 329 21.30 -13.25 -10.13
N HIS A 330 20.27 -12.39 -10.30
CA HIS A 330 20.38 -11.15 -11.07
C HIS A 330 21.22 -10.07 -10.39
N SER A 331 21.35 -10.09 -9.05
CA SER A 331 22.17 -9.14 -8.29
C SER A 331 23.67 -9.35 -8.49
N LYS A 332 24.09 -10.50 -9.03
CA LYS A 332 25.50 -10.78 -9.35
C LYS A 332 26.07 -9.78 -10.35
N LYS A 333 25.28 -9.42 -11.37
CA LYS A 333 25.69 -8.43 -12.39
C LYS A 333 25.83 -7.03 -11.79
N VAL A 334 24.94 -6.67 -10.85
CA VAL A 334 24.99 -5.38 -10.13
C VAL A 334 26.25 -5.28 -9.27
N LEU A 335 26.64 -6.38 -8.60
CA LEU A 335 27.89 -6.47 -7.85
C LEU A 335 29.12 -6.37 -8.76
N GLU A 336 29.12 -7.06 -9.89
CA GLU A 336 30.20 -6.98 -10.89
C GLU A 336 30.34 -5.54 -11.43
N GLU A 337 29.23 -4.87 -11.74
CA GLU A 337 29.22 -3.47 -12.17
C GLU A 337 29.72 -2.50 -11.07
N LEU A 338 29.38 -2.73 -9.80
CA LEU A 338 29.90 -1.92 -8.68
C LEU A 338 31.41 -2.05 -8.52
N VAL A 339 31.96 -3.24 -8.70
CA VAL A 339 33.41 -3.47 -8.69
C VAL A 339 34.07 -2.70 -9.82
N VAL A 340 33.55 -2.83 -11.06
CA VAL A 340 34.06 -2.10 -12.23
C VAL A 340 33.99 -0.58 -12.02
N LEU A 341 32.87 -0.05 -11.51
CA LEU A 341 32.70 1.38 -11.22
C LEU A 341 33.65 1.88 -10.14
N ARG A 342 34.13 1.00 -9.24
CA ARG A 342 35.07 1.36 -8.18
C ARG A 342 36.54 1.24 -8.62
N GLU A 343 36.83 0.34 -9.56
CA GLU A 343 38.17 0.09 -10.09
C GLU A 343 38.52 0.96 -11.31
N ALA A 344 37.53 1.54 -12.00
CA ALA A 344 37.75 2.43 -13.13
C ALA A 344 38.61 3.65 -12.74
N ALA A 345 39.76 3.79 -13.40
CA ALA A 345 40.75 4.85 -13.13
C ALA A 345 40.29 6.24 -13.59
N VAL A 346 39.48 6.34 -14.65
CA VAL A 346 38.86 7.57 -15.21
C VAL A 346 37.64 7.12 -16.04
N PRO A 347 36.38 7.64 -15.86
CA PRO A 347 35.95 8.90 -16.49
C PRO A 347 34.77 9.67 -15.81
N ALA A 348 34.51 10.89 -16.32
CA ALA A 348 33.42 11.82 -15.95
C ALA A 348 33.39 12.24 -14.46
N SER A 349 32.75 13.38 -14.15
CA SER A 349 32.88 14.05 -12.84
C SER A 349 32.66 13.09 -11.65
N LYS A 350 33.45 13.26 -10.58
CA LYS A 350 33.35 12.49 -9.32
C LYS A 350 31.90 12.26 -8.86
N LYS A 351 31.05 13.26 -9.06
CA LYS A 351 29.61 13.26 -8.76
C LYS A 351 28.82 12.21 -9.56
N HIS A 352 29.11 12.03 -10.84
CA HIS A 352 28.44 11.03 -11.69
C HIS A 352 28.74 9.59 -11.25
N ARG A 353 30.01 9.29 -10.95
CA ARG A 353 30.43 7.99 -10.41
C ARG A 353 29.77 7.70 -9.05
N GLU A 354 29.75 8.69 -8.16
CA GLU A 354 29.06 8.56 -6.86
C GLU A 354 27.55 8.31 -7.01
N ASN A 355 26.90 8.91 -8.02
CA ASN A 355 25.49 8.67 -8.31
C ASN A 355 25.25 7.26 -8.85
N GLN A 356 26.09 6.76 -9.76
CA GLN A 356 25.98 5.40 -10.28
C GLN A 356 26.21 4.35 -9.19
N ILE A 357 27.20 4.56 -8.32
CA ILE A 357 27.43 3.69 -7.16
C ILE A 357 26.20 3.70 -6.24
N ARG A 358 25.65 4.89 -5.92
CA ARG A 358 24.43 5.01 -5.11
C ARG A 358 23.26 4.25 -5.72
N GLN A 359 23.02 4.41 -7.02
CA GLN A 359 21.95 3.73 -7.73
C GLN A 359 22.08 2.20 -7.66
N ARG A 360 23.29 1.67 -7.86
CA ARG A 360 23.55 0.23 -7.82
C ARG A 360 23.45 -0.35 -6.41
N VAL A 361 23.85 0.42 -5.39
CA VAL A 361 23.63 0.06 -3.98
C VAL A 361 22.14 0.02 -3.64
N GLY A 362 21.37 1.03 -4.06
CA GLY A 362 19.91 1.05 -3.91
C GLY A 362 19.25 -0.19 -4.51
N GLN A 363 19.66 -0.58 -5.73
CA GLN A 363 19.15 -1.81 -6.37
C GLN A 363 19.45 -3.07 -5.54
N LEU A 364 20.65 -3.20 -4.97
CA LEU A 364 20.99 -4.34 -4.13
C LEU A 364 20.18 -4.38 -2.83
N GLN A 365 19.83 -3.22 -2.28
CA GLN A 365 19.00 -3.13 -1.08
C GLN A 365 17.56 -3.59 -1.37
N VAL A 366 16.98 -3.14 -2.48
CA VAL A 366 15.67 -3.61 -2.95
C VAL A 366 15.69 -5.12 -3.20
N ASP A 367 16.70 -5.64 -3.90
CA ASP A 367 16.86 -7.08 -4.16
C ASP A 367 16.99 -7.88 -2.84
N ALA A 368 17.73 -7.36 -1.87
CA ALA A 368 17.91 -7.98 -0.56
C ALA A 368 16.60 -7.97 0.26
N ALA A 369 15.87 -6.85 0.25
CA ALA A 369 14.57 -6.72 0.92
C ALA A 369 13.52 -7.65 0.30
N GLU A 370 13.46 -7.73 -1.04
CA GLU A 370 12.61 -8.70 -1.74
C GLU A 370 12.98 -10.13 -1.35
N LYS A 371 14.27 -10.47 -1.35
CA LYS A 371 14.73 -11.80 -0.98
C LYS A 371 14.41 -12.14 0.47
N ALA A 372 14.59 -11.20 1.40
CA ALA A 372 14.24 -11.35 2.80
C ALA A 372 12.75 -11.65 2.98
N ARG A 373 11.88 -10.86 2.32
CA ARG A 373 10.43 -11.07 2.27
C ARG A 373 10.06 -12.45 1.71
N ASP A 374 10.71 -12.89 0.64
CA ASP A 374 10.52 -14.21 0.05
C ASP A 374 10.89 -15.35 1.02
N ASN A 375 12.02 -15.23 1.71
CA ASN A 375 12.44 -16.25 2.66
C ASN A 375 11.51 -16.31 3.86
N THR A 376 11.04 -15.15 4.35
CA THR A 376 10.01 -15.07 5.38
C THR A 376 8.73 -15.74 4.91
N ALA A 377 8.23 -15.43 3.71
CA ALA A 377 7.05 -16.08 3.14
C ALA A 377 7.22 -17.60 2.99
N GLN A 378 8.39 -18.09 2.57
CA GLN A 378 8.67 -19.53 2.46
C GLN A 378 8.77 -20.23 3.82
N ARG A 379 9.40 -19.58 4.81
CA ARG A 379 9.46 -20.07 6.20
C ARG A 379 8.05 -20.14 6.79
N LEU A 380 7.29 -19.06 6.65
CA LEU A 380 5.90 -18.95 7.05
C LEU A 380 5.05 -20.07 6.44
N ARG A 381 5.14 -20.26 5.12
CA ARG A 381 4.43 -21.31 4.39
C ARG A 381 4.70 -22.69 4.96
N ARG A 382 5.96 -23.03 5.22
CA ARG A 382 6.35 -24.33 5.78
C ARG A 382 5.79 -24.53 7.18
N ARG A 383 5.94 -23.54 8.07
CA ARG A 383 5.46 -23.63 9.46
C ARG A 383 3.94 -23.76 9.54
N LEU A 384 3.22 -22.94 8.78
CA LEU A 384 1.76 -22.95 8.79
C LEU A 384 1.16 -24.17 8.08
N ALA A 385 1.80 -24.68 7.02
CA ALA A 385 1.36 -25.92 6.39
C ALA A 385 1.44 -27.11 7.36
N GLN A 386 2.54 -27.23 8.11
CA GLN A 386 2.68 -28.25 9.16
C GLN A 386 1.66 -28.09 10.29
N ALA A 387 1.25 -26.86 10.57
CA ALA A 387 0.23 -26.55 11.58
C ALA A 387 -1.17 -26.96 11.12
N ALA A 388 -1.46 -26.85 9.83
CA ALA A 388 -2.74 -27.22 9.23
C ALA A 388 -3.06 -28.71 9.45
N ASP A 389 -2.06 -29.58 9.39
CA ASP A 389 -2.21 -31.02 9.61
C ASP A 389 -2.60 -31.35 11.06
N GLN A 390 -2.33 -30.43 11.99
CA GLN A 390 -2.73 -30.55 13.39
C GLN A 390 -4.14 -30.01 13.62
N LEU A 391 -4.70 -29.22 12.69
CA LEU A 391 -6.09 -28.76 12.78
C LEU A 391 -7.05 -29.93 12.49
N GLY A 392 -7.61 -30.51 13.55
CA GLY A 392 -8.50 -31.67 13.50
C GLY A 392 -8.70 -32.24 14.91
N ALA A 393 -9.59 -33.21 15.10
CA ALA A 393 -9.83 -33.87 16.40
C ALA A 393 -10.30 -32.93 17.53
N GLY A 394 -11.16 -31.96 17.22
CA GLY A 394 -11.87 -31.16 18.23
C GLY A 394 -11.20 -29.85 18.62
N LEU A 395 -10.06 -29.48 18.01
CA LEU A 395 -9.46 -28.14 18.16
C LEU A 395 -9.85 -27.19 17.02
N ASN A 396 -9.92 -25.90 17.31
CA ASN A 396 -10.22 -24.85 16.34
C ASN A 396 -9.34 -23.60 16.47
N LEU A 397 -8.41 -23.56 17.43
CA LEU A 397 -7.32 -22.59 17.45
C LEU A 397 -6.02 -23.31 17.74
N LEU A 398 -4.99 -23.05 16.93
CA LEU A 398 -3.62 -23.49 17.19
C LEU A 398 -2.72 -22.27 17.29
N VAL A 399 -2.09 -22.10 18.46
CA VAL A 399 -1.11 -21.03 18.66
C VAL A 399 0.29 -21.62 18.58
N ILE A 400 1.15 -21.01 17.76
CA ILE A 400 2.55 -21.37 17.61
C ILE A 400 3.39 -20.21 18.15
N GLY A 401 4.07 -20.47 19.27
CA GLY A 401 4.76 -19.50 20.10
C GLY A 401 4.57 -19.85 21.57
N GLU A 402 5.34 -19.20 22.45
CA GLU A 402 5.18 -19.36 23.89
C GLU A 402 3.96 -18.56 24.35
N VAL A 403 2.85 -19.26 24.62
CA VAL A 403 1.60 -18.64 25.12
C VAL A 403 1.63 -18.63 26.63
N VAL A 404 1.45 -17.45 27.22
CA VAL A 404 1.34 -17.28 28.67
C VAL A 404 -0.11 -17.32 29.09
N ARG A 405 -0.97 -16.52 28.42
CA ARG A 405 -2.40 -16.39 28.75
C ARG A 405 -3.27 -16.22 27.51
N ILE A 406 -4.53 -16.59 27.66
CA ILE A 406 -5.60 -16.20 26.74
C ILE A 406 -6.66 -15.42 27.51
N TRP A 407 -6.99 -14.23 27.01
CA TRP A 407 -8.00 -13.35 27.56
C TRP A 407 -9.25 -13.40 26.67
N ALA A 408 -10.38 -13.79 27.23
CA ALA A 408 -11.64 -13.93 26.51
C ALA A 408 -12.85 -13.65 27.43
N GLN A 409 -14.04 -13.51 26.83
CA GLN A 409 -15.30 -13.49 27.58
C GLN A 409 -15.90 -14.88 27.79
N ASP A 410 -15.49 -15.84 26.95
CA ASP A 410 -15.94 -17.23 27.03
C ASP A 410 -14.79 -18.15 27.47
N PRO A 411 -15.10 -19.28 28.13
CA PRO A 411 -14.09 -20.26 28.50
C PRO A 411 -13.32 -20.80 27.29
N VAL A 412 -12.01 -21.00 27.47
CA VAL A 412 -11.12 -21.58 26.46
C VAL A 412 -10.56 -22.90 26.98
N LYS A 413 -10.77 -23.99 26.23
CA LYS A 413 -10.29 -25.32 26.63
C LYS A 413 -8.98 -25.65 25.94
N LEU A 414 -7.92 -25.87 26.71
CA LEU A 414 -6.69 -26.48 26.20
C LEU A 414 -6.96 -27.94 25.79
N VAL A 415 -6.61 -28.30 24.56
CA VAL A 415 -6.77 -29.66 24.00
C VAL A 415 -5.41 -30.35 23.88
N SER A 416 -4.37 -29.61 23.48
CA SER A 416 -3.00 -30.13 23.34
C SER A 416 -1.98 -29.04 23.64
N GLY A 417 -0.80 -29.44 24.12
CA GLY A 417 0.31 -28.53 24.40
C GLY A 417 1.64 -29.26 24.29
N GLU A 418 2.44 -28.91 23.29
CA GLU A 418 3.77 -29.50 23.07
C GLU A 418 4.73 -28.44 22.48
N ASN A 419 5.90 -28.26 23.11
CA ASN A 419 7.06 -27.56 22.55
C ASN A 419 6.74 -26.27 21.75
N GLY A 420 6.19 -25.26 22.43
CA GLY A 420 5.87 -23.96 21.81
C GLY A 420 4.69 -24.01 20.84
N ARG A 421 3.82 -25.00 20.98
CA ARG A 421 2.52 -25.09 20.30
C ARG A 421 1.45 -25.43 21.32
N SER A 422 0.36 -24.68 21.29
CA SER A 422 -0.80 -24.90 22.15
C SER A 422 -2.07 -24.93 21.31
N GLY A 423 -2.78 -26.05 21.37
CA GLY A 423 -4.05 -26.29 20.68
C GLY A 423 -5.22 -26.08 21.62
N PHE A 424 -6.20 -25.31 21.17
CA PHE A 424 -7.37 -24.92 21.96
C PHE A 424 -8.67 -25.25 21.23
N ARG A 425 -9.70 -25.48 22.03
CA ARG A 425 -11.10 -25.50 21.63
C ARG A 425 -11.80 -24.30 22.26
N ILE A 426 -12.36 -23.47 21.39
CA ILE A 426 -13.15 -22.30 21.73
C ILE A 426 -14.53 -22.51 21.13
N ASP A 427 -15.59 -22.30 21.89
CA ASP A 427 -16.92 -22.29 21.32
C ASP A 427 -17.19 -20.88 20.75
N PRO A 428 -17.31 -20.74 19.42
CA PRO A 428 -17.36 -19.43 18.80
C PRO A 428 -18.72 -18.77 19.09
N ALA A 429 -18.68 -17.55 19.62
CA ALA A 429 -19.87 -16.73 19.72
C ALA A 429 -20.26 -16.22 18.32
N LEU A 430 -21.56 -16.27 18.00
CA LEU A 430 -22.08 -15.83 16.69
C LEU A 430 -21.88 -14.33 16.44
N ASP A 431 -21.67 -13.55 17.51
CA ASP A 431 -21.43 -12.11 17.43
C ASP A 431 -19.99 -11.75 17.02
N GLY A 432 -19.06 -12.71 16.99
CA GLY A 432 -17.66 -12.48 16.64
C GLY A 432 -16.86 -11.85 17.77
N THR A 433 -17.08 -12.32 19.00
CA THR A 433 -16.38 -11.87 20.22
C THR A 433 -14.85 -11.85 20.08
N GLN A 434 -14.24 -10.75 20.54
CA GLN A 434 -12.79 -10.54 20.52
C GLN A 434 -12.12 -11.34 21.65
N MET A 435 -10.96 -11.93 21.36
CA MET A 435 -10.04 -12.45 22.37
C MET A 435 -8.63 -11.89 22.16
N LEU A 436 -7.80 -11.95 23.19
CA LEU A 436 -6.37 -11.60 23.12
C LEU A 436 -5.51 -12.79 23.54
N VAL A 437 -4.49 -13.09 22.74
CA VAL A 437 -3.45 -14.07 23.06
C VAL A 437 -2.23 -13.31 23.56
N GLU A 438 -1.80 -13.61 24.79
CA GLU A 438 -0.61 -13.04 25.42
C GLU A 438 0.57 -14.02 25.26
N PHE A 439 1.68 -13.53 24.68
CA PHE A 439 2.89 -14.31 24.46
C PHE A 439 3.94 -14.06 25.55
N GLY A 440 4.95 -14.94 25.63
CA GLY A 440 6.05 -14.86 26.60
C GLY A 440 6.91 -13.60 26.51
N ASP A 441 6.87 -12.90 25.38
CA ASP A 441 7.53 -11.60 25.18
C ASP A 441 6.69 -10.40 25.67
N GLY A 442 5.53 -10.65 26.31
CA GLY A 442 4.60 -9.63 26.79
C GLY A 442 3.72 -9.02 25.68
N SER A 443 3.88 -9.46 24.43
CA SER A 443 3.06 -8.98 23.31
C SER A 443 1.66 -9.59 23.32
N PHE A 444 0.69 -8.81 22.83
CA PHE A 444 -0.70 -9.24 22.73
C PHE A 444 -1.13 -9.29 21.26
N VAL A 445 -1.85 -10.34 20.89
CA VAL A 445 -2.39 -10.53 19.53
C VAL A 445 -3.91 -10.64 19.59
N PRO A 446 -4.65 -9.78 18.87
CA PRO A 446 -6.10 -9.94 18.75
C PRO A 446 -6.44 -11.14 17.87
N HIS A 447 -7.39 -11.94 18.33
CA HIS A 447 -7.95 -13.06 17.58
C HIS A 447 -9.49 -13.06 17.68
N VAL A 448 -10.17 -13.61 16.68
CA VAL A 448 -11.63 -13.71 16.66
C VAL A 448 -12.01 -15.13 16.23
N PRO A 449 -12.61 -15.95 17.10
CA PRO A 449 -13.10 -17.27 16.72
C PRO A 449 -14.40 -17.14 15.91
N TYR A 450 -14.43 -17.71 14.71
CA TYR A 450 -15.64 -17.76 13.87
C TYR A 450 -16.26 -19.15 13.86
N ASP A 451 -17.58 -19.22 13.73
CA ASP A 451 -18.29 -20.49 13.54
C ASP A 451 -17.70 -21.26 12.35
N LYS A 452 -17.49 -22.56 12.53
CA LYS A 452 -16.88 -23.50 11.57
C LYS A 452 -15.47 -23.13 11.08
N ALA A 453 -14.84 -22.11 11.65
CA ALA A 453 -13.46 -21.78 11.35
C ALA A 453 -12.52 -22.55 12.29
N ALA A 454 -11.37 -22.93 11.76
CA ALA A 454 -10.19 -23.24 12.55
C ALA A 454 -9.06 -22.28 12.16
N SER A 455 -8.29 -21.83 13.13
CA SER A 455 -7.27 -20.81 12.93
C SER A 455 -5.91 -21.23 13.45
N VAL A 456 -4.87 -20.67 12.84
CA VAL A 456 -3.51 -20.71 13.36
C VAL A 456 -3.05 -19.29 13.62
N VAL A 457 -2.57 -19.03 14.84
CA VAL A 457 -1.86 -17.80 15.20
C VAL A 457 -0.38 -18.15 15.38
N LEU A 458 0.47 -17.56 14.56
CA LEU A 458 1.90 -17.78 14.57
C LEU A 458 2.62 -16.51 15.00
N ARG A 459 3.37 -16.58 16.10
CA ARG A 459 4.39 -15.62 16.48
C ARG A 459 5.74 -16.14 15.97
N ASP A 460 6.33 -15.45 14.99
CA ASP A 460 7.66 -15.80 14.50
C ASP A 460 8.76 -15.17 15.38
N ARG A 461 9.97 -15.71 15.31
CA ARG A 461 11.14 -15.18 16.05
C ARG A 461 11.56 -13.78 15.60
N SER A 462 11.05 -13.33 14.45
CA SER A 462 11.25 -11.99 13.91
C SER A 462 10.28 -10.95 14.47
N GLU A 463 9.57 -11.28 15.55
CA GLU A 463 8.54 -10.42 16.15
C GLU A 463 7.39 -10.05 15.19
N GLU A 464 7.16 -10.87 14.16
CA GLU A 464 6.00 -10.75 13.30
C GLU A 464 4.93 -11.76 13.74
N VAL A 465 3.66 -11.37 13.56
CA VAL A 465 2.52 -12.24 13.78
C VAL A 465 1.81 -12.49 12.47
N PHE A 466 1.40 -13.73 12.28
CA PHE A 466 0.58 -14.15 11.16
C PHE A 466 -0.60 -14.95 11.65
N GLN A 467 -1.78 -14.67 11.10
CA GLN A 467 -2.97 -15.45 11.35
C GLN A 467 -3.46 -16.06 10.05
N VAL A 468 -3.93 -17.31 10.11
CA VAL A 468 -4.57 -17.99 8.97
C VAL A 468 -5.81 -18.71 9.46
N TYR A 469 -6.91 -18.52 8.72
CA TYR A 469 -8.17 -19.21 8.97
C TYR A 469 -8.41 -20.25 7.88
N GLY A 470 -8.99 -21.39 8.26
CA GLY A 470 -9.53 -22.38 7.35
C GLY A 470 -10.96 -22.74 7.77
N MET A 471 -11.82 -23.03 6.80
CA MET A 471 -13.25 -23.22 7.04
C MET A 471 -13.69 -24.67 6.85
N SER A 472 -14.59 -25.14 7.70
CA SER A 472 -15.25 -26.44 7.59
C SER A 472 -16.64 -26.32 6.92
N PRO A 473 -17.08 -27.32 6.13
CA PRO A 473 -16.30 -28.47 5.66
C PRO A 473 -15.21 -28.08 4.64
N GLY A 474 -14.17 -28.89 4.50
CA GLY A 474 -13.07 -28.63 3.55
C GLY A 474 -11.91 -27.80 4.13
N LEU A 475 -11.66 -27.94 5.43
CA LEU A 475 -10.66 -27.20 6.19
C LEU A 475 -9.30 -27.13 5.50
N SER A 476 -8.73 -28.27 5.10
CA SER A 476 -7.42 -28.33 4.44
C SER A 476 -7.36 -27.49 3.16
N ALA A 477 -8.36 -27.59 2.29
CA ALA A 477 -8.42 -26.84 1.04
C ALA A 477 -8.62 -25.33 1.28
N SER A 478 -9.50 -24.96 2.22
CA SER A 478 -9.70 -23.55 2.59
C SER A 478 -8.45 -22.96 3.25
N PHE A 479 -7.79 -23.72 4.12
CA PHE A 479 -6.60 -23.28 4.82
C PHE A 479 -5.43 -23.11 3.85
N GLY A 480 -5.21 -24.04 2.92
CA GLY A 480 -4.16 -23.95 1.91
C GLY A 480 -4.27 -22.70 1.03
N GLU A 481 -5.50 -22.27 0.71
CA GLU A 481 -5.73 -21.04 -0.03
C GLU A 481 -5.50 -19.78 0.81
N ALA A 482 -6.02 -19.75 2.04
CA ALA A 482 -5.76 -18.65 2.96
C ALA A 482 -4.25 -18.49 3.21
N LEU A 483 -3.53 -19.61 3.41
CA LEU A 483 -2.08 -19.64 3.53
C LEU A 483 -1.37 -19.07 2.29
N ARG A 484 -1.84 -19.41 1.09
CA ARG A 484 -1.30 -18.83 -0.15
C ARG A 484 -1.47 -17.30 -0.15
N LEU A 485 -2.61 -16.78 0.29
CA LEU A 485 -2.83 -15.34 0.34
C LEU A 485 -2.00 -14.66 1.44
N THR A 486 -1.96 -15.22 2.65
CA THR A 486 -1.14 -14.72 3.75
C THR A 486 0.35 -14.69 3.40
N THR A 487 0.85 -15.70 2.68
CA THR A 487 2.26 -15.72 2.25
C THR A 487 2.56 -14.69 1.17
N ARG A 488 1.61 -14.40 0.27
CA ARG A 488 1.73 -13.29 -0.68
C ARG A 488 1.71 -11.93 0.00
N PHE A 489 0.80 -11.74 0.95
CA PHE A 489 0.72 -10.58 1.83
C PHE A 489 2.04 -10.37 2.60
N ALA A 490 2.57 -11.41 3.25
CA ALA A 490 3.85 -11.38 3.95
C ALA A 490 5.03 -11.02 3.00
N SER A 491 4.97 -11.46 1.74
CA SER A 491 5.99 -11.11 0.74
C SER A 491 5.85 -9.69 0.15
N GLY A 492 4.78 -8.95 0.48
CA GLY A 492 4.46 -7.67 -0.14
C GLY A 492 4.13 -7.78 -1.64
N ARG A 493 3.63 -8.95 -2.07
CA ARG A 493 3.24 -9.25 -3.46
C ARG A 493 1.72 -9.31 -3.65
N LEU A 494 0.98 -8.65 -2.75
CA LEU A 494 -0.47 -8.56 -2.84
C LEU A 494 -0.85 -7.16 -3.34
N GLY A 495 -1.32 -7.08 -4.58
CA GLY A 495 -1.64 -5.81 -5.25
C GLY A 495 -3.06 -5.78 -5.83
N PRO A 496 -3.53 -4.60 -6.27
CA PRO A 496 -4.84 -4.43 -6.92
C PRO A 496 -5.17 -5.44 -8.05
N GLU A 497 -4.17 -5.91 -8.79
CA GLU A 497 -4.33 -6.95 -9.82
C GLU A 497 -4.82 -8.29 -9.27
N ASP A 498 -4.58 -8.55 -7.98
CA ASP A 498 -5.01 -9.77 -7.32
C ASP A 498 -6.48 -9.77 -6.95
N ILE A 499 -7.14 -8.61 -6.98
CA ILE A 499 -8.56 -8.45 -6.64
C ILE A 499 -9.38 -9.51 -7.38
N LYS A 500 -9.17 -9.69 -8.70
CA LYS A 500 -9.92 -10.68 -9.48
C LYS A 500 -9.70 -12.10 -8.95
N SER A 501 -8.45 -12.49 -8.65
CA SER A 501 -8.13 -13.83 -8.16
C SER A 501 -8.72 -14.11 -6.77
N ILE A 502 -8.68 -13.12 -5.87
CA ILE A 502 -9.24 -13.22 -4.52
C ILE A 502 -10.77 -13.21 -4.57
N ALA A 503 -11.34 -12.36 -5.40
CA ALA A 503 -12.78 -12.27 -5.59
C ALA A 503 -13.35 -13.59 -6.16
N VAL A 504 -12.63 -14.25 -7.08
CA VAL A 504 -12.95 -15.62 -7.55
C VAL A 504 -12.88 -16.64 -6.42
N SER A 505 -11.90 -16.54 -5.51
CA SER A 505 -11.83 -17.39 -4.31
C SER A 505 -13.07 -17.21 -3.43
N LEU A 506 -13.44 -15.96 -3.13
CA LEU A 506 -14.61 -15.61 -2.32
C LEU A 506 -15.93 -16.16 -2.92
N ARG A 507 -16.04 -16.28 -4.26
CA ARG A 507 -17.22 -16.82 -4.98
C ARG A 507 -17.52 -18.29 -4.65
N LYS A 508 -16.52 -19.13 -4.36
CA LYS A 508 -16.69 -20.59 -4.18
C LYS A 508 -17.29 -20.98 -2.82
N GLY A 509 -18.14 -20.15 -2.24
CA GLY A 509 -18.69 -20.33 -0.89
C GLY A 509 -17.71 -19.96 0.24
N LYS A 510 -16.58 -19.33 -0.09
CA LYS A 510 -15.49 -18.99 0.84
C LYS A 510 -15.58 -17.58 1.42
N HIS A 511 -16.70 -16.89 1.22
CA HIS A 511 -17.07 -15.70 2.01
C HIS A 511 -17.05 -15.99 3.51
N SER A 512 -17.10 -17.27 3.90
CA SER A 512 -16.94 -17.73 5.26
C SER A 512 -15.52 -17.57 5.82
N ASN A 513 -14.49 -17.37 4.99
CA ASN A 513 -13.12 -17.19 5.48
C ASN A 513 -12.87 -15.69 5.77
N PRO A 514 -12.86 -15.28 7.04
CA PRO A 514 -12.84 -13.86 7.39
C PRO A 514 -11.55 -13.18 6.94
N LEU A 515 -10.41 -13.87 6.98
CA LEU A 515 -9.13 -13.32 6.55
C LEU A 515 -9.11 -12.99 5.04
N GLN A 516 -9.70 -13.86 4.21
CA GLN A 516 -9.81 -13.55 2.78
C GLN A 516 -10.66 -12.30 2.54
N GLY A 517 -11.74 -12.14 3.32
CA GLY A 517 -12.56 -10.94 3.30
C GLY A 517 -11.79 -9.69 3.70
N VAL A 518 -11.03 -9.75 4.79
CA VAL A 518 -10.18 -8.65 5.27
C VAL A 518 -9.15 -8.26 4.19
N LEU A 519 -8.36 -9.21 3.68
CA LEU A 519 -7.36 -8.93 2.64
C LEU A 519 -8.01 -8.35 1.36
N ALA A 520 -9.17 -8.87 0.96
CA ALA A 520 -9.92 -8.32 -0.17
C ALA A 520 -10.38 -6.88 0.08
N ALA A 521 -10.83 -6.55 1.30
CA ALA A 521 -11.24 -5.19 1.66
C ALA A 521 -10.08 -4.20 1.54
N TYR A 522 -8.87 -4.56 1.96
CA TYR A 522 -7.68 -3.73 1.75
C TYR A 522 -7.35 -3.51 0.28
N LEU A 523 -7.49 -4.53 -0.57
CA LEU A 523 -7.27 -4.35 -2.00
C LEU A 523 -8.36 -3.51 -2.67
N TYR A 524 -9.62 -3.71 -2.31
CA TYR A 524 -10.71 -2.86 -2.78
C TYR A 524 -10.51 -1.41 -2.30
N ARG A 525 -10.06 -1.21 -1.07
CA ARG A 525 -9.69 0.09 -0.52
C ARG A 525 -8.60 0.75 -1.36
N ALA A 526 -7.51 0.03 -1.65
CA ALA A 526 -6.44 0.50 -2.53
C ALA A 526 -6.94 0.81 -3.95
N ALA A 527 -8.02 0.18 -4.41
CA ALA A 527 -8.68 0.47 -5.69
C ALA A 527 -9.80 1.54 -5.59
N ALA A 528 -10.00 2.16 -4.42
CA ALA A 528 -11.12 3.07 -4.11
C ALA A 528 -12.53 2.47 -4.35
N ASP A 529 -12.66 1.13 -4.33
CA ASP A 529 -13.92 0.41 -4.54
C ASP A 529 -14.62 0.11 -3.20
N ILE A 530 -15.06 1.17 -2.51
CA ILE A 530 -15.74 1.06 -1.21
C ILE A 530 -17.10 0.36 -1.35
N ALA A 531 -17.76 0.50 -2.51
CA ALA A 531 -19.00 -0.21 -2.81
C ALA A 531 -18.81 -1.73 -2.70
N SER A 532 -17.70 -2.28 -3.21
CA SER A 532 -17.39 -3.71 -3.08
C SER A 532 -17.11 -4.14 -1.65
N ILE A 533 -16.51 -3.28 -0.82
CA ILE A 533 -16.32 -3.53 0.63
C ILE A 533 -17.69 -3.61 1.33
N ARG A 534 -18.60 -2.66 1.05
CA ARG A 534 -19.95 -2.63 1.63
C ARG A 534 -20.80 -3.83 1.20
N LYS A 535 -20.74 -4.24 -0.07
CA LYS A 535 -21.39 -5.47 -0.55
C LYS A 535 -20.83 -6.72 0.13
N MET A 536 -19.53 -6.73 0.43
CA MET A 536 -18.91 -7.82 1.19
C MET A 536 -19.43 -7.86 2.63
N ALA A 537 -19.53 -6.70 3.31
CA ALA A 537 -20.15 -6.62 4.63
C ALA A 537 -21.60 -7.12 4.62
N PHE A 538 -22.38 -6.74 3.59
CA PHE A 538 -23.74 -7.27 3.40
C PHE A 538 -23.75 -8.80 3.29
N LEU A 539 -22.81 -9.41 2.56
CA LEU A 539 -22.73 -10.88 2.46
C LEU A 539 -22.46 -11.56 3.80
N TYR A 540 -21.63 -10.99 4.68
CA TYR A 540 -21.47 -11.52 6.04
C TYR A 540 -22.79 -11.44 6.81
N ALA A 541 -23.47 -10.29 6.75
CA ALA A 541 -24.76 -10.07 7.41
C ALA A 541 -25.86 -11.04 6.92
N ASP A 542 -26.01 -11.19 5.60
CA ASP A 542 -26.97 -12.09 4.95
C ASP A 542 -26.77 -13.56 5.36
N ARG A 543 -25.55 -13.92 5.76
CA ARG A 543 -25.19 -15.26 6.25
C ARG A 543 -25.20 -15.39 7.76
N GLY A 544 -25.65 -14.36 8.47
CA GLY A 544 -25.67 -14.34 9.94
C GLY A 544 -24.27 -14.40 10.55
N GLN A 545 -23.25 -13.93 9.82
CA GLN A 545 -21.87 -13.89 10.28
C GLN A 545 -21.51 -12.47 10.72
N ALA A 546 -20.73 -12.37 11.79
CA ALA A 546 -20.13 -11.11 12.19
C ALA A 546 -19.24 -10.55 11.07
N VAL A 547 -19.31 -9.24 10.84
CA VAL A 547 -18.49 -8.56 9.82
C VAL A 547 -17.12 -8.28 10.44
N PRO A 548 -16.01 -8.80 9.88
CA PRO A 548 -14.68 -8.50 10.38
C PRO A 548 -14.43 -6.99 10.56
N PHE A 549 -13.79 -6.62 11.68
CA PHE A 549 -13.53 -5.22 12.05
C PHE A 549 -12.92 -4.39 10.91
N ASP A 550 -11.89 -4.90 10.23
CA ASP A 550 -11.25 -4.22 9.10
C ASP A 550 -12.23 -3.95 7.95
N ILE A 551 -13.17 -4.86 7.66
CA ILE A 551 -14.18 -4.64 6.61
C ILE A 551 -15.12 -3.50 7.01
N ALA A 552 -15.51 -3.46 8.29
CA ALA A 552 -16.36 -2.39 8.81
C ALA A 552 -15.66 -1.03 8.76
N LEU A 553 -14.41 -0.99 9.20
CA LEU A 553 -13.57 0.21 9.22
C LEU A 553 -13.31 0.72 7.79
N LEU A 554 -12.80 -0.13 6.91
CA LEU A 554 -12.42 0.25 5.54
C LEU A 554 -13.64 0.57 4.66
N GLY A 555 -14.79 -0.03 4.97
CA GLY A 555 -16.07 0.23 4.32
C GLY A 555 -16.75 1.52 4.78
N ASP A 556 -16.18 2.20 5.78
CA ASP A 556 -16.73 3.40 6.42
C ASP A 556 -18.19 3.19 6.87
N LEU A 557 -18.43 2.02 7.50
CA LEU A 557 -19.75 1.60 7.95
C LEU A 557 -20.13 2.35 9.23
N ALA A 558 -21.39 2.76 9.31
CA ALA A 558 -21.88 3.37 10.54
C ALA A 558 -21.97 2.31 11.65
N ALA A 559 -21.52 2.65 12.85
CA ALA A 559 -21.53 1.77 14.00
C ALA A 559 -22.28 2.43 15.15
N LYS A 560 -23.09 1.63 15.86
CA LYS A 560 -23.84 2.05 17.04
C LYS A 560 -23.69 1.03 18.15
N ARG A 561 -23.42 1.49 19.37
CA ARG A 561 -23.50 0.66 20.57
C ARG A 561 -24.94 0.60 21.04
N SER A 562 -25.43 -0.61 21.27
CA SER A 562 -26.68 -0.83 21.97
C SER A 562 -26.56 -0.47 23.46
N GLY A 563 -27.69 -0.38 24.16
CA GLY A 563 -27.70 -0.14 25.61
C GLY A 563 -26.97 -1.22 26.43
N SER A 564 -26.76 -2.43 25.88
CA SER A 564 -25.94 -3.49 26.49
C SER A 564 -24.44 -3.38 26.14
N GLY A 565 -24.03 -2.38 25.37
CA GLY A 565 -22.65 -2.17 24.93
C GLY A 565 -22.25 -2.92 23.66
N GLU A 566 -23.12 -3.78 23.12
CA GLU A 566 -22.87 -4.52 21.87
C GLU A 566 -22.79 -3.56 20.69
N LEU A 567 -21.75 -3.70 19.87
CA LEU A 567 -21.54 -2.89 18.68
C LEU A 567 -22.28 -3.49 17.47
N ARG A 568 -23.17 -2.69 16.86
CA ARG A 568 -23.94 -3.06 15.67
C ARG A 568 -23.59 -2.15 14.51
N LEU A 569 -23.42 -2.76 13.33
CA LEU A 569 -23.17 -2.05 12.08
C LEU A 569 -24.46 -1.76 11.35
N GLU A 570 -24.51 -0.61 10.71
CA GLU A 570 -25.49 -0.27 9.69
C GLU A 570 -24.81 -0.37 8.32
N ILE A 571 -25.19 -1.38 7.55
CA ILE A 571 -24.68 -1.63 6.21
C ILE A 571 -25.63 -0.95 5.23
N PRO A 572 -25.18 0.04 4.45
CA PRO A 572 -26.05 0.75 3.53
C PRO A 572 -26.41 -0.13 2.31
N ALA A 573 -27.55 0.18 1.68
CA ALA A 573 -27.87 -0.41 0.38
C ALA A 573 -26.84 0.03 -0.67
N VAL A 574 -26.49 -0.87 -1.59
CA VAL A 574 -25.56 -0.58 -2.69
C VAL A 574 -26.21 -1.00 -4.01
N PRO A 575 -26.32 -0.10 -5.01
CA PRO A 575 -26.94 -0.42 -6.30
C PRO A 575 -26.15 -1.48 -7.10
N ALA A 576 -26.83 -2.06 -8.09
CA ALA A 576 -26.19 -2.95 -9.06
C ALA A 576 -25.18 -2.18 -9.93
N ARG A 577 -24.11 -2.85 -10.37
CA ARG A 577 -23.11 -2.26 -11.28
C ARG A 577 -23.54 -2.57 -12.72
N GLN A 578 -23.70 -1.54 -13.56
CA GLN A 578 -24.20 -1.70 -14.92
C GLN A 578 -23.22 -2.45 -15.83
N GLU A 579 -21.90 -2.23 -15.68
CA GLU A 579 -20.87 -2.95 -16.42
C GLU A 579 -19.72 -3.31 -15.49
N ALA A 580 -19.65 -4.56 -15.09
CA ALA A 580 -18.50 -5.09 -14.36
C ALA A 580 -17.62 -5.82 -15.38
N GLY A 581 -16.38 -5.35 -15.56
CA GLY A 581 -15.40 -6.00 -16.42
C GLY A 581 -15.34 -7.52 -16.20
N GLU A 582 -15.03 -8.26 -17.26
CA GLU A 582 -14.97 -9.73 -17.21
C GLU A 582 -14.16 -10.22 -15.99
N GLY A 583 -14.76 -11.14 -15.23
CA GLY A 583 -14.14 -11.82 -14.10
C GLY A 583 -14.49 -11.34 -12.69
N LEU A 584 -15.25 -10.24 -12.50
CA LEU A 584 -15.74 -9.86 -11.17
C LEU A 584 -16.85 -10.82 -10.67
N PRO A 585 -16.94 -11.12 -9.35
CA PRO A 585 -17.97 -12.01 -8.83
C PRO A 585 -19.38 -11.45 -8.91
N ASP A 586 -20.38 -12.34 -9.00
CA ASP A 586 -21.79 -11.95 -9.11
C ASP A 586 -22.28 -11.07 -7.95
N TYR A 587 -21.75 -11.27 -6.73
CA TYR A 587 -22.15 -10.46 -5.58
C TYR A 587 -21.72 -9.00 -5.70
N VAL A 588 -20.60 -8.71 -6.38
CA VAL A 588 -20.15 -7.34 -6.64
C VAL A 588 -21.04 -6.66 -7.69
N LYS A 589 -21.64 -7.45 -8.58
CA LYS A 589 -22.49 -6.96 -9.67
C LYS A 589 -23.91 -6.66 -9.21
N ARG A 590 -24.46 -7.50 -8.32
CA ARG A 590 -25.84 -7.38 -7.84
C ARG A 590 -26.00 -6.18 -6.91
N ALA A 591 -27.23 -5.67 -6.84
CA ALA A 591 -27.62 -4.75 -5.79
C ALA A 591 -27.67 -5.49 -4.46
N THR A 592 -27.32 -4.81 -3.37
CA THR A 592 -27.49 -5.29 -2.00
C THR A 592 -28.43 -4.33 -1.25
N PRO A 593 -29.43 -4.82 -0.52
CA PRO A 593 -30.25 -3.97 0.34
C PRO A 593 -29.45 -3.49 1.56
N ALA A 594 -30.02 -2.56 2.31
CA ALA A 594 -29.48 -2.20 3.61
C ALA A 594 -29.63 -3.37 4.60
N ALA A 595 -28.67 -3.52 5.51
CA ALA A 595 -28.66 -4.59 6.51
C ALA A 595 -28.04 -4.11 7.83
N ARG A 596 -28.16 -4.95 8.86
CA ARG A 596 -27.47 -4.78 10.14
C ARG A 596 -26.66 -6.04 10.45
N ALA A 597 -25.54 -5.87 11.12
CA ALA A 597 -24.67 -6.99 11.52
C ALA A 597 -23.95 -6.70 12.84
N SER A 598 -23.47 -7.76 13.49
CA SER A 598 -22.45 -7.63 14.54
C SER A 598 -21.07 -7.38 13.93
N VAL A 599 -20.15 -6.85 14.74
CA VAL A 599 -18.74 -6.67 14.36
C VAL A 599 -17.93 -7.85 14.88
N GLY A 600 -17.21 -8.51 13.98
CA GLY A 600 -16.25 -9.55 14.33
C GLY A 600 -14.92 -8.95 14.76
N GLY A 601 -14.71 -8.92 16.08
CA GLY A 601 -13.57 -8.30 16.74
C GLY A 601 -13.81 -6.84 17.14
N LEU A 602 -12.84 -6.27 17.86
CA LEU A 602 -12.90 -4.93 18.44
C LEU A 602 -11.71 -4.03 18.03
N CYS A 603 -10.81 -4.54 17.20
CA CYS A 603 -9.73 -3.76 16.60
C CYS A 603 -9.31 -4.33 15.24
N PRO A 604 -8.54 -3.58 14.44
CA PRO A 604 -8.00 -4.09 13.19
C PRO A 604 -7.16 -5.34 13.40
N TRP A 605 -7.26 -6.29 12.48
CA TRP A 605 -6.49 -7.54 12.50
C TRP A 605 -5.14 -7.36 11.83
N ILE A 606 -5.07 -6.46 10.84
CA ILE A 606 -3.87 -6.13 10.10
C ILE A 606 -3.27 -4.86 10.69
N GLY A 607 -1.94 -4.82 10.86
CA GLY A 607 -1.22 -3.67 11.39
C GLY A 607 -1.55 -2.38 10.63
N LEU A 608 -1.63 -2.46 9.29
CA LEU A 608 -2.04 -1.35 8.42
C LEU A 608 -3.40 -0.75 8.76
N GLY A 609 -4.35 -1.52 9.31
CA GLY A 609 -5.68 -1.03 9.67
C GLY A 609 -5.69 0.06 10.72
N TRP A 610 -4.64 0.10 11.54
CA TRP A 610 -4.45 1.13 12.56
C TRP A 610 -4.18 2.51 11.96
N ASP A 611 -3.73 2.60 10.71
CA ASP A 611 -3.68 3.89 10.02
C ASP A 611 -5.08 4.44 9.72
N TYR A 612 -6.08 3.58 9.55
CA TYR A 612 -7.46 4.00 9.30
C TYR A 612 -8.24 4.29 10.58
N VAL A 613 -7.78 3.80 11.74
CA VAL A 613 -8.38 4.07 13.05
C VAL A 613 -8.39 5.57 13.35
N GLY A 614 -7.25 6.25 13.17
CA GLY A 614 -7.15 7.71 13.34
C GLY A 614 -7.89 8.51 12.27
N LEU A 615 -8.29 7.85 11.18
CA LEU A 615 -8.98 8.48 10.08
C LEU A 615 -10.49 8.28 10.13
N ALA A 616 -11.04 7.44 11.01
CA ALA A 616 -12.47 7.13 11.02
C ALA A 616 -13.37 8.38 11.03
N ARG A 617 -14.44 8.34 10.24
CA ARG A 617 -15.43 9.43 10.17
C ARG A 617 -16.41 9.32 11.34
N ALA A 618 -17.19 10.39 11.55
CA ALA A 618 -18.16 10.48 12.65
C ALA A 618 -19.10 9.26 12.73
N GLN A 619 -19.59 8.77 11.58
CA GLN A 619 -20.48 7.60 11.53
C GLN A 619 -19.82 6.29 12.03
N ALA A 620 -18.50 6.15 11.84
CA ALA A 620 -17.72 5.00 12.24
C ALA A 620 -16.95 5.28 13.56
N TRP A 621 -17.18 6.43 14.21
CA TRP A 621 -16.38 6.83 15.37
C TRP A 621 -16.58 5.86 16.55
N GLU A 622 -17.82 5.44 16.81
CA GLU A 622 -18.13 4.47 17.88
C GLU A 622 -17.41 3.12 17.68
N LEU A 623 -17.04 2.76 16.44
CA LEU A 623 -16.25 1.57 16.13
C LEU A 623 -14.83 1.67 16.68
N VAL A 624 -14.23 2.86 16.66
CA VAL A 624 -12.79 3.05 16.87
C VAL A 624 -12.41 3.83 18.13
N GLU A 625 -13.32 4.62 18.71
CA GLU A 625 -13.00 5.61 19.75
C GLU A 625 -12.18 5.03 20.93
N ARG A 626 -12.47 3.77 21.31
CA ARG A 626 -11.85 3.11 22.47
C ARG A 626 -10.44 2.61 22.18
N ILE A 627 -10.09 2.42 20.90
CA ILE A 627 -8.81 1.85 20.48
C ILE A 627 -7.85 2.90 19.94
N VAL A 628 -8.31 4.10 19.59
CA VAL A 628 -7.44 5.20 19.11
C VAL A 628 -6.16 5.38 19.94
N PRO A 629 -6.21 5.39 21.30
CA PRO A 629 -5.00 5.55 22.12
C PRO A 629 -3.97 4.41 21.98
N CYS A 630 -4.42 3.22 21.56
CA CYS A 630 -3.55 2.05 21.44
C CYS A 630 -2.76 2.03 20.13
N GLY A 631 -3.16 2.81 19.12
CA GLY A 631 -2.64 2.70 17.76
C GLY A 631 -1.22 3.24 17.56
N GLN A 632 -0.67 4.03 18.49
CA GLN A 632 0.63 4.68 18.31
C GLN A 632 1.80 3.69 18.24
N ASP A 633 1.76 2.62 19.04
CA ASP A 633 2.86 1.65 19.16
C ASP A 633 2.65 0.40 18.31
N VAL A 634 1.54 0.30 17.57
CA VAL A 634 1.25 -0.90 16.78
C VAL A 634 2.12 -0.92 15.51
N PRO A 635 2.89 -1.99 15.24
CA PRO A 635 3.57 -2.12 13.97
C PRO A 635 2.58 -2.11 12.80
N ARG A 636 2.88 -1.35 11.73
CA ARG A 636 2.07 -1.36 10.48
C ARG A 636 2.44 -2.51 9.53
N ILE A 637 3.26 -3.43 10.02
CA ILE A 637 3.82 -4.57 9.33
C ILE A 637 3.07 -5.82 9.82
N GLY A 638 2.69 -6.72 8.91
CA GLY A 638 2.01 -7.96 9.24
C GLY A 638 0.62 -7.79 9.89
N PHE A 639 0.31 -8.70 10.82
CA PHE A 639 -0.90 -8.64 11.64
C PHE A 639 -0.67 -7.79 12.89
N THR A 640 -1.75 -7.34 13.50
CA THR A 640 -1.70 -6.52 14.70
C THR A 640 -0.98 -7.24 15.84
N VAL A 641 -0.01 -6.53 16.40
CA VAL A 641 0.70 -6.87 17.63
C VAL A 641 0.61 -5.64 18.53
N LEU A 642 0.11 -5.84 19.73
CA LEU A 642 -0.05 -4.80 20.74
C LEU A 642 1.09 -4.92 21.75
N SER A 643 1.58 -3.78 22.22
CA SER A 643 2.48 -3.74 23.38
C SER A 643 1.76 -4.26 24.64
N GLU A 644 2.52 -4.62 25.67
CA GLU A 644 1.95 -5.06 26.94
C GLU A 644 0.97 -4.01 27.49
N ALA A 645 1.36 -2.73 27.49
CA ALA A 645 0.53 -1.64 27.99
C ALA A 645 -0.80 -1.52 27.22
N ALA A 646 -0.75 -1.57 25.88
CA ALA A 646 -1.94 -1.52 25.04
C ALA A 646 -2.82 -2.77 25.25
N GLY A 647 -2.22 -3.95 25.29
CA GLY A 647 -2.91 -5.22 25.53
C GLY A 647 -3.66 -5.24 26.86
N ARG A 648 -2.99 -4.88 27.97
CA ARG A 648 -3.60 -4.80 29.31
C ARG A 648 -4.74 -3.79 29.36
N LYS A 649 -4.57 -2.63 28.73
CA LYS A 649 -5.64 -1.63 28.61
C LYS A 649 -6.86 -2.21 27.90
N LEU A 650 -6.67 -2.90 26.78
CA LEU A 650 -7.77 -3.49 26.01
C LEU A 650 -8.43 -4.67 26.73
N VAL A 651 -7.69 -5.48 27.49
CA VAL A 651 -8.25 -6.49 28.40
C VAL A 651 -9.27 -5.86 29.35
N ALA A 652 -8.89 -4.77 30.01
CA ALA A 652 -9.78 -4.06 30.93
C ALA A 652 -10.96 -3.41 30.21
N ASP A 653 -10.71 -2.70 29.10
CA ASP A 653 -11.75 -2.00 28.34
C ASP A 653 -12.81 -2.97 27.78
N TRP A 654 -12.39 -4.14 27.31
CA TRP A 654 -13.29 -5.13 26.72
C TRP A 654 -13.86 -6.12 27.73
N ASN A 655 -13.57 -5.93 29.01
CA ASN A 655 -14.00 -6.80 30.10
C ASN A 655 -13.63 -8.27 29.83
N LEU A 656 -12.41 -8.51 29.34
CA LEU A 656 -11.88 -9.85 29.13
C LEU A 656 -11.35 -10.39 30.46
N HIS A 657 -11.57 -11.66 30.72
CA HIS A 657 -10.99 -12.37 31.84
C HIS A 657 -9.97 -13.40 31.37
N GLU A 658 -9.13 -13.83 32.29
CA GLU A 658 -8.17 -14.90 32.03
C GLU A 658 -8.93 -16.21 31.81
N ALA A 659 -9.04 -16.63 30.55
CA ALA A 659 -9.71 -17.86 30.15
C ALA A 659 -8.76 -19.06 30.11
N TYR A 660 -7.45 -18.80 30.07
CA TYR A 660 -6.37 -19.78 30.18
C TYR A 660 -5.09 -19.10 30.71
N SER A 661 -4.35 -19.81 31.56
CA SER A 661 -2.99 -19.48 32.01
C SER A 661 -2.11 -20.72 31.98
N ALA A 662 -0.86 -20.55 31.52
CA ALA A 662 0.17 -21.58 31.57
C ALA A 662 0.97 -21.61 32.90
N LEU A 663 0.78 -20.60 33.75
CA LEU A 663 1.42 -20.43 35.07
C LEU A 663 0.67 -21.15 36.20
#